data_AF-A0A954CHL7-F1
#
_entry.id   AF-A0A954CHL7-F1
#
_cell.length_a   1.000
_cell.length_b   1.000
_cell.length_c   1.000
_cell.angle_alpha   90.00
_cell.angle_beta   90.00
_cell.angle_gamma   90.00
#
_symmetry.space_group_name_H-M   'P 1'
#
loop_
_entity.id
_entity.type
_entity.pdbx_description
1 polymer ?
#
loop_
_entity_poly.entity_id
_entity_poly.type
_entity_poly.pdbx_seq_one_letter_code
_entity_poly.pdbx_strand_id
1 'polypeptide(L)'
;MREALSNKGNVPEALHPRLDELLVASNALARAFSLLSTSPIAKSPADDAAGSPKRHPHRTNSISRPNTRATTRWTATEHVEGTSGQPRTTHLFGILESPKNPAEIAKAAETADDYSAEADAAIFELAATLSSVHRHEVSVRHRSDVRQGFWARTQWDALTPAEMRHAKRLLTGTDIFSNSSHPEWVIREAIALGLLCASSGSPSNRVHALQSTETATSHDGDALDLRLGALHLMLPGDQDRYQPSPEQGDLLQPATNRCVLTLPDEAFEAIQSLEPDADGFVFRSDLNLLESILEGIFAESRKDEPRITLARLCRGHQLGILATCQDVALAQIVCGQTLGTPTTPLAYYAAQPSKIQETFDQVVENHGFTPREAADATDLLPVGSRLILTAEANASMVKAACKGITNRPRTERTEGRMLLELHDCLVPALGALWMMATSFRPTFHIGDVRATMIDWWESLAVITDKVSDDGHEGRLVPLAPTLLDSLGAYGWLLEKISSERKLPRAIRKSAKMALDGSGPLFFLTTPGGVRPLAPADLDRTLPEGWNLPANFRRHRLATRLREVDCPGLYIQALMGHHELGIQPHGSESFQNPMDFVSTTRECIQRVLTEDGWKPLLGGAGSLDFFRNAVPAVGSRAAQFDDQYEKRARSRFRRDRQCGEDLRRT
;
A
#
# COMPACT_ATOMS: atom_id res chain seq x y z
N MET A 1 17.47 28.53 -19.59
CA MET A 1 18.03 29.40 -18.52
C MET A 1 19.26 30.20 -18.98
N ARG A 2 20.45 29.60 -19.23
CA ARG A 2 21.66 30.37 -19.61
C ARG A 2 21.43 31.34 -20.79
N GLU A 3 20.67 30.91 -21.79
CA GLU A 3 20.28 31.68 -22.97
C GLU A 3 19.30 32.86 -22.67
N ALA A 4 18.46 32.73 -21.65
CA ALA A 4 17.65 33.83 -21.13
C ALA A 4 18.51 34.81 -20.30
N LEU A 5 19.52 34.30 -19.60
CA LEU A 5 20.47 35.08 -18.81
C LEU A 5 21.51 35.82 -19.66
N SER A 6 21.79 35.38 -20.89
CA SER A 6 22.66 36.12 -21.83
C SER A 6 21.99 37.37 -22.42
N ASN A 7 20.66 37.44 -22.41
CA ASN A 7 19.89 38.59 -22.92
C ASN A 7 19.60 39.65 -21.83
N LYS A 8 20.59 40.00 -21.00
CA LYS A 8 20.44 40.94 -19.87
C LYS A 8 19.87 42.33 -20.26
N GLY A 9 19.96 42.74 -21.53
CA GLY A 9 19.55 44.07 -22.01
C GLY A 9 18.06 44.40 -21.90
N ASN A 10 17.17 43.41 -21.75
CA ASN A 10 15.71 43.62 -21.71
C ASN A 10 15.06 43.29 -20.34
N VAL A 11 15.85 43.10 -19.28
CA VAL A 11 15.31 42.67 -17.98
C VAL A 11 15.29 43.83 -16.98
N PRO A 12 14.13 44.18 -16.38
CA PRO A 12 14.02 45.26 -15.40
C PRO A 12 15.02 45.12 -14.25
N GLU A 13 15.66 46.23 -13.85
CA GLU A 13 16.69 46.25 -12.78
C GLU A 13 16.21 45.63 -11.47
N ALA A 14 14.92 45.78 -11.14
CA ALA A 14 14.30 45.18 -9.96
C ALA A 14 14.39 43.62 -9.91
N LEU A 15 14.65 42.96 -11.04
CA LEU A 15 14.82 41.50 -11.12
C LEU A 15 16.28 41.05 -11.14
N HIS A 16 17.25 41.97 -11.25
CA HIS A 16 18.69 41.62 -11.32
C HIS A 16 19.19 40.83 -10.10
N PRO A 17 18.84 41.16 -8.84
CA PRO A 17 19.27 40.37 -7.69
C PRO A 17 18.83 38.91 -7.76
N ARG A 18 17.60 38.67 -8.23
CA ARG A 18 17.00 37.32 -8.33
C ARG A 18 17.55 36.52 -9.51
N LEU A 19 18.04 37.19 -10.56
CA LEU A 19 18.77 36.54 -11.66
C LEU A 19 20.17 36.13 -11.22
N ASP A 20 20.85 36.94 -10.41
CA ASP A 20 22.17 36.59 -9.89
C ASP A 20 22.08 35.45 -8.85
N GLU A 21 21.04 35.40 -8.02
CA GLU A 21 20.71 34.22 -7.18
C GLU A 21 20.53 32.93 -8.02
N LEU A 22 19.73 33.01 -9.09
CA LEU A 22 19.54 31.90 -10.03
C LEU A 22 20.84 31.49 -10.75
N LEU A 23 21.72 32.45 -11.02
CA LEU A 23 23.05 32.19 -11.60
C LEU A 23 23.94 31.41 -10.62
N VAL A 24 23.94 31.80 -9.35
CA VAL A 24 24.68 31.11 -8.27
C VAL A 24 24.16 29.69 -8.08
N ALA A 25 22.83 29.51 -8.02
CA ALA A 25 22.20 28.20 -7.92
C ALA A 25 22.52 27.30 -9.14
N SER A 26 22.41 27.83 -10.36
CA SER A 26 22.74 27.10 -11.60
C SER A 26 24.21 26.67 -11.64
N ASN A 27 25.14 27.53 -11.18
CA ASN A 27 26.55 27.21 -11.09
C ASN A 27 26.90 26.24 -9.94
N ALA A 28 26.13 26.22 -8.85
CA ALA A 28 26.24 25.19 -7.83
C ALA A 28 25.79 23.82 -8.38
N LEU A 29 24.64 23.76 -9.06
CA LEU A 29 24.14 22.55 -9.72
C LEU A 29 25.14 22.02 -10.75
N ALA A 30 25.64 22.87 -11.66
CA ALA A 30 26.59 22.47 -12.69
C ALA A 30 27.90 21.89 -12.10
N ARG A 31 28.35 22.42 -10.95
CA ARG A 31 29.52 21.86 -10.23
C ARG A 31 29.19 20.49 -9.61
N ALA A 32 28.03 20.33 -8.98
CA ALA A 32 27.58 19.03 -8.47
C ALA A 32 27.51 17.97 -9.58
N PHE A 33 26.98 18.30 -10.75
CA PHE A 33 26.96 17.38 -11.89
C PHE A 33 28.35 17.12 -12.49
N SER A 34 29.25 18.12 -12.52
CA SER A 34 30.64 17.88 -12.98
C SER A 34 31.41 16.91 -12.07
N LEU A 35 31.07 16.85 -10.78
CA LEU A 35 31.64 15.88 -9.82
C LEU A 35 31.07 14.46 -9.97
N LEU A 36 29.95 14.29 -10.68
CA LEU A 36 29.36 13.00 -11.01
C LEU A 36 29.87 12.42 -12.34
N SER A 37 30.61 13.19 -13.13
CA SER A 37 31.25 12.75 -14.38
C SER A 37 32.52 11.93 -14.09
N THR A 38 32.37 10.63 -13.86
CA THR A 38 33.51 9.71 -13.79
C THR A 38 34.20 9.56 -15.15
N SER A 39 35.40 10.14 -15.30
CA SER A 39 36.27 9.77 -16.41
C SER A 39 36.67 8.29 -16.33
N PRO A 40 36.83 7.59 -17.47
CA PRO A 40 37.07 6.15 -17.48
C PRO A 40 38.42 5.79 -16.87
N ILE A 41 38.46 4.63 -16.22
CA ILE A 41 39.63 4.06 -15.54
C ILE A 41 40.79 3.91 -16.54
N ALA A 42 41.88 4.63 -16.30
CA ALA A 42 43.11 4.44 -17.04
C ALA A 42 43.72 3.06 -16.71
N LYS A 43 44.18 2.35 -17.74
CA LYS A 43 44.79 1.02 -17.60
C LYS A 43 46.08 1.07 -16.77
N SER A 44 46.24 0.10 -15.87
CA SER A 44 47.52 -0.18 -15.20
C SER A 44 48.55 -0.67 -16.23
N PRO A 45 49.80 -0.18 -16.20
CA PRO A 45 50.94 -0.97 -16.68
C PRO A 45 51.31 -2.03 -15.63
N ALA A 46 51.94 -3.11 -16.08
CA ALA A 46 52.45 -4.18 -15.23
C ALA A 46 53.96 -4.02 -14.97
N ASP A 47 54.41 -4.65 -13.88
CA ASP A 47 55.76 -5.14 -13.57
C ASP A 47 57.00 -4.25 -13.84
N ASP A 48 57.77 -3.94 -12.78
CA ASP A 48 59.08 -4.61 -12.64
C ASP A 48 59.76 -4.52 -11.25
N ALA A 49 60.52 -5.57 -10.93
CA ALA A 49 61.72 -5.68 -10.09
C ALA A 49 61.85 -5.10 -8.63
N ALA A 50 61.91 -6.05 -7.67
CA ALA A 50 62.97 -6.27 -6.67
C ALA A 50 63.48 -5.15 -5.70
N GLY A 51 63.49 -5.45 -4.38
CA GLY A 51 64.33 -4.70 -3.42
C GLY A 51 64.03 -4.85 -1.91
N SER A 52 64.52 -5.93 -1.28
CA SER A 52 64.74 -5.99 0.19
C SER A 52 66.17 -5.50 0.53
N PRO A 53 66.59 -5.27 1.81
CA PRO A 53 65.86 -5.16 3.09
C PRO A 53 66.25 -3.91 3.94
N LYS A 54 65.65 -3.73 5.14
CA LYS A 54 66.38 -3.33 6.38
C LYS A 54 65.57 -3.49 7.69
N ARG A 55 66.29 -3.80 8.77
CA ARG A 55 65.84 -3.88 10.19
C ARG A 55 65.92 -2.47 10.84
N HIS A 56 65.49 -2.13 12.06
CA HIS A 56 65.06 -2.77 13.33
C HIS A 56 64.41 -1.63 14.21
N PRO A 57 64.01 -1.79 15.51
CA PRO A 57 63.49 -2.93 16.28
C PRO A 57 62.24 -2.58 17.17
N HIS A 58 61.74 -3.62 17.87
CA HIS A 58 60.92 -3.63 19.11
C HIS A 58 60.34 -2.36 19.74
N ARG A 59 59.04 -2.43 20.09
CA ARG A 59 58.61 -2.08 21.46
C ARG A 59 57.51 -3.03 21.96
N THR A 60 57.82 -3.78 23.00
CA THR A 60 56.87 -4.62 23.75
C THR A 60 56.04 -3.77 24.68
N ASN A 61 54.75 -4.08 24.83
CA ASN A 61 54.01 -3.87 26.07
C ASN A 61 52.97 -4.99 26.22
N SER A 62 53.15 -5.82 27.24
CA SER A 62 52.09 -6.65 27.80
C SER A 62 51.13 -5.76 28.61
N ILE A 63 49.87 -6.17 28.75
CA ILE A 63 49.08 -6.13 29.99
C ILE A 63 47.75 -6.88 29.80
N SER A 64 47.37 -7.56 30.88
CA SER A 64 46.24 -8.46 31.12
C SER A 64 44.92 -8.32 30.33
N ARG A 65 44.38 -9.49 29.93
CA ARG A 65 42.93 -9.74 29.82
C ARG A 65 42.23 -9.54 31.17
N PRO A 66 40.94 -9.15 31.16
CA PRO A 66 39.96 -9.69 32.10
C PRO A 66 38.90 -10.55 31.38
N ASN A 67 38.64 -11.73 31.91
CA ASN A 67 37.42 -12.49 31.59
C ASN A 67 36.22 -11.80 32.24
N THR A 68 35.14 -11.58 31.50
CA THR A 68 33.78 -11.49 32.09
C THR A 68 32.79 -12.24 31.21
N ARG A 69 32.46 -13.46 31.62
CA ARG A 69 31.20 -14.11 31.21
C ARG A 69 30.06 -13.35 31.86
N ALA A 70 29.11 -12.87 31.07
CA ALA A 70 27.80 -12.43 31.55
C ALA A 70 26.72 -13.24 30.81
N THR A 71 26.32 -14.36 31.41
CA THR A 71 25.16 -15.14 30.97
C THR A 71 23.89 -14.46 31.44
N THR A 72 23.13 -13.84 30.52
CA THR A 72 21.80 -13.31 30.85
C THR A 72 20.74 -14.34 30.50
N ARG A 73 20.26 -15.03 31.54
CA ARG A 73 19.16 -16.00 31.49
C ARG A 73 17.85 -15.23 31.27
N TRP A 74 17.17 -15.45 30.15
CA TRP A 74 15.76 -15.07 30.02
C TRP A 74 14.90 -16.24 30.46
N THR A 75 14.25 -16.11 31.61
CA THR A 75 13.20 -17.02 32.06
C THR A 75 11.85 -16.40 31.73
N ALA A 76 11.29 -16.75 30.58
CA ALA A 76 9.87 -16.54 30.33
C ALA A 76 9.10 -17.65 31.05
N THR A 77 8.29 -17.29 32.05
CA THR A 77 7.42 -18.24 32.74
C THR A 77 6.09 -18.28 32.01
N GLU A 78 5.67 -19.46 31.60
CA GLU A 78 4.38 -19.68 30.92
C GLU A 78 3.21 -19.49 31.88
N HIS A 79 2.14 -18.87 31.39
CA HIS A 79 0.78 -19.17 31.83
C HIS A 79 -0.05 -19.48 30.59
N VAL A 80 -0.28 -20.78 30.39
CA VAL A 80 -1.16 -21.33 29.36
C VAL A 80 -2.32 -22.01 30.06
N GLU A 81 -3.50 -21.40 29.95
CA GLU A 81 -4.79 -22.09 29.98
C GLU A 81 -5.46 -21.74 28.62
N GLY A 82 -6.03 -22.67 27.85
CA GLY A 82 -6.18 -24.10 28.08
C GLY A 82 -7.37 -24.65 27.32
N THR A 83 -7.31 -24.74 25.98
CA THR A 83 -8.32 -25.46 25.17
C THR A 83 -7.65 -26.32 24.10
N SER A 84 -8.18 -27.53 23.94
CA SER A 84 -7.56 -28.64 23.22
C SER A 84 -7.88 -28.65 21.72
N GLY A 85 -6.84 -28.71 20.90
CA GLY A 85 -6.92 -29.07 19.47
C GLY A 85 -5.55 -29.46 18.95
N GLN A 86 -5.32 -30.74 18.65
CA GLN A 86 -4.05 -31.19 18.07
C GLN A 86 -3.97 -30.81 16.58
N PRO A 87 -2.92 -30.10 16.14
CA PRO A 87 -2.63 -29.99 14.71
C PRO A 87 -1.94 -31.28 14.23
N ARG A 88 -2.42 -31.84 13.10
CA ARG A 88 -1.81 -32.99 12.43
C ARG A 88 -0.54 -32.57 11.67
N THR A 89 0.58 -32.43 12.37
CA THR A 89 1.90 -32.25 11.72
C THR A 89 2.49 -33.59 11.28
N THR A 90 1.93 -34.17 10.21
CA THR A 90 2.46 -35.43 9.63
C THR A 90 2.23 -35.52 8.11
N HIS A 91 2.88 -34.67 7.30
CA HIS A 91 3.08 -34.95 5.86
C HIS A 91 4.25 -34.21 5.16
N LEU A 92 4.78 -33.11 5.70
CA LEU A 92 5.79 -32.28 4.99
C LEU A 92 7.25 -32.74 5.09
N PHE A 93 7.61 -33.70 5.95
CA PHE A 93 8.99 -34.20 6.06
C PHE A 93 9.40 -35.21 4.97
N GLY A 94 8.55 -35.50 3.99
CA GLY A 94 8.80 -36.49 2.93
C GLY A 94 9.45 -35.97 1.65
N ILE A 95 9.62 -34.65 1.47
CA ILE A 95 9.99 -34.04 0.17
C ILE A 95 11.44 -33.51 0.13
N LEU A 96 12.22 -33.68 1.21
CA LEU A 96 13.61 -33.21 1.29
C LEU A 96 14.69 -34.30 1.19
N GLU A 97 14.40 -35.43 0.52
CA GLU A 97 15.45 -36.33 0.03
C GLU A 97 16.12 -35.77 -1.23
N SER A 98 16.92 -34.71 -1.06
CA SER A 98 17.93 -34.20 -2.01
C SER A 98 17.49 -33.97 -3.47
N PRO A 99 16.94 -32.78 -3.81
CA PRO A 99 16.93 -32.32 -5.20
C PRO A 99 18.36 -32.06 -5.66
N LYS A 100 18.96 -33.03 -6.37
CA LYS A 100 20.34 -32.93 -6.91
C LYS A 100 20.44 -32.03 -8.14
N ASN A 101 19.31 -31.52 -8.63
CA ASN A 101 19.22 -30.78 -9.88
C ASN A 101 18.71 -29.35 -9.66
N PRO A 102 19.50 -28.30 -9.97
CA PRO A 102 19.06 -26.91 -9.92
C PRO A 102 17.79 -26.61 -10.75
N ALA A 103 17.51 -27.39 -11.80
CA ALA A 103 16.30 -27.23 -12.62
C ALA A 103 15.01 -27.65 -11.87
N GLU A 104 15.08 -28.66 -11.00
CA GLU A 104 13.94 -29.08 -10.18
C GLU A 104 13.65 -28.06 -9.07
N ILE A 105 14.70 -27.45 -8.51
CA ILE A 105 14.60 -26.36 -7.53
C ILE A 105 13.99 -25.10 -8.19
N ALA A 106 14.40 -24.76 -9.41
CA ALA A 106 13.80 -23.67 -10.17
C ALA A 106 12.31 -23.92 -10.45
N LYS A 107 11.94 -25.13 -10.88
CA LYS A 107 10.54 -25.51 -11.13
C LYS A 107 9.69 -25.49 -9.84
N ALA A 108 10.23 -25.92 -8.71
CA ALA A 108 9.55 -25.83 -7.41
C ALA A 108 9.35 -24.38 -6.95
N ALA A 109 10.32 -23.50 -7.21
CA ALA A 109 10.22 -22.07 -6.92
C ALA A 109 9.24 -21.33 -7.87
N GLU A 110 9.04 -21.82 -9.10
CA GLU A 110 8.01 -21.34 -10.02
C GLU A 110 6.57 -21.75 -9.64
N THR A 111 6.41 -22.75 -8.78
CA THR A 111 5.09 -23.22 -8.28
C THR A 111 4.73 -22.74 -6.87
N ALA A 112 5.63 -22.02 -6.20
CA ALA A 112 5.45 -21.53 -4.84
C ALA A 112 4.97 -20.06 -4.83
N ASP A 113 3.78 -19.81 -5.39
CA ASP A 113 3.22 -18.46 -5.56
C ASP A 113 2.75 -17.78 -4.25
N ASP A 114 2.69 -18.50 -3.12
CA ASP A 114 2.35 -17.95 -1.80
C ASP A 114 3.59 -17.77 -0.90
N TYR A 115 4.02 -16.51 -0.76
CA TYR A 115 5.05 -16.10 0.20
C TYR A 115 4.51 -16.13 1.64
N SER A 116 4.68 -17.25 2.34
CA SER A 116 4.56 -17.32 3.80
C SER A 116 5.88 -16.92 4.49
N ALA A 117 5.81 -16.47 5.75
CA ALA A 117 7.00 -16.20 6.55
C ALA A 117 7.89 -17.46 6.78
N GLU A 118 7.35 -18.65 6.54
CA GLU A 118 8.05 -19.93 6.60
C GLU A 118 8.91 -20.15 5.34
N ALA A 119 8.49 -19.64 4.19
CA ALA A 119 9.27 -19.66 2.95
C ALA A 119 10.53 -18.79 3.08
N ASP A 120 10.42 -17.59 3.66
CA ASP A 120 11.59 -16.73 3.96
C ASP A 120 12.55 -17.42 4.94
N ALA A 121 12.03 -18.05 6.00
CA ALA A 121 12.85 -18.80 6.94
C ALA A 121 13.59 -19.97 6.25
N ALA A 122 12.90 -20.73 5.39
CA ALA A 122 13.50 -21.82 4.61
C ALA A 122 14.56 -21.32 3.63
N ILE A 123 14.34 -20.18 2.96
CA ILE A 123 15.34 -19.56 2.06
C ILE A 123 16.59 -19.13 2.83
N PHE A 124 16.44 -18.52 4.01
CA PHE A 124 17.57 -18.13 4.86
C PHE A 124 18.34 -19.34 5.42
N GLU A 125 17.65 -20.40 5.83
CA GLU A 125 18.26 -21.63 6.33
C GLU A 125 18.99 -22.40 5.21
N LEU A 126 18.39 -22.49 4.02
CA LEU A 126 19.01 -23.05 2.83
C LEU A 126 20.26 -22.24 2.42
N ALA A 127 20.17 -20.91 2.41
CA ALA A 127 21.29 -20.02 2.09
C ALA A 127 22.47 -20.19 3.06
N ALA A 128 22.24 -20.54 4.33
CA ALA A 128 23.29 -20.80 5.30
C ALA A 128 24.21 -21.98 4.91
N THR A 129 23.68 -22.96 4.16
CA THR A 129 24.42 -24.15 3.70
C THR A 129 25.30 -23.91 2.47
N LEU A 130 25.10 -22.81 1.74
CA LEU A 130 25.77 -22.54 0.47
C LEU A 130 27.21 -22.00 0.64
N SER A 131 28.03 -22.14 -0.42
CA SER A 131 29.38 -21.56 -0.46
C SER A 131 29.34 -20.03 -0.29
N SER A 132 30.44 -19.41 0.13
CA SER A 132 30.48 -17.94 0.31
C SER A 132 30.19 -17.17 -0.99
N VAL A 133 30.60 -17.72 -2.14
CA VAL A 133 30.31 -17.15 -3.47
C VAL A 133 28.83 -17.27 -3.80
N HIS A 134 28.20 -18.43 -3.62
CA HIS A 134 26.76 -18.57 -3.82
C HIS A 134 25.93 -17.77 -2.81
N ARG A 135 26.36 -17.64 -1.55
CA ARG A 135 25.70 -16.71 -0.59
C ARG A 135 25.80 -15.27 -1.04
N HIS A 136 26.93 -14.85 -1.61
CA HIS A 136 27.04 -13.52 -2.19
C HIS A 136 26.16 -13.36 -3.43
N GLU A 137 26.14 -14.33 -4.33
CA GLU A 137 25.32 -14.29 -5.55
C GLU A 137 23.81 -14.33 -5.24
N VAL A 138 23.36 -15.20 -4.33
CA VAL A 138 21.97 -15.25 -3.84
C VAL A 138 21.62 -13.97 -3.08
N SER A 139 22.52 -13.42 -2.25
CA SER A 139 22.24 -12.13 -1.57
C SER A 139 22.27 -10.93 -2.53
N VAL A 140 23.08 -10.96 -3.59
CA VAL A 140 23.13 -9.90 -4.62
C VAL A 140 21.94 -10.00 -5.56
N ARG A 141 21.53 -11.22 -5.97
CA ARG A 141 20.24 -11.44 -6.67
C ARG A 141 19.09 -10.99 -5.79
N HIS A 142 18.91 -11.55 -4.60
CA HIS A 142 17.84 -11.16 -3.68
C HIS A 142 17.83 -9.63 -3.40
N ARG A 143 18.99 -8.96 -3.25
CA ARG A 143 19.04 -7.48 -3.15
C ARG A 143 18.73 -6.74 -4.45
N SER A 144 19.02 -7.31 -5.61
CA SER A 144 18.64 -6.79 -6.92
C SER A 144 17.16 -7.00 -7.19
N ASP A 145 16.62 -8.16 -6.85
CA ASP A 145 15.22 -8.56 -6.95
C ASP A 145 14.35 -7.67 -6.03
N VAL A 146 14.79 -7.48 -4.78
CA VAL A 146 14.18 -6.54 -3.81
C VAL A 146 14.29 -5.07 -4.25
N ARG A 147 15.31 -4.70 -5.04
CA ARG A 147 15.48 -3.33 -5.58
C ARG A 147 14.69 -3.07 -6.85
N GLN A 148 14.50 -4.08 -7.69
CA GLN A 148 13.67 -3.96 -8.89
C GLN A 148 12.18 -4.02 -8.55
N GLY A 149 11.83 -4.66 -7.43
CA GLY A 149 10.45 -4.87 -7.02
C GLY A 149 9.79 -5.97 -7.85
N PHE A 150 8.83 -6.68 -7.25
CA PHE A 150 8.10 -7.77 -7.89
C PHE A 150 7.50 -7.36 -9.26
N TRP A 151 7.03 -6.11 -9.33
CA TRP A 151 6.42 -5.50 -10.51
C TRP A 151 7.36 -5.28 -11.69
N ALA A 152 8.62 -4.90 -11.48
CA ALA A 152 9.54 -4.75 -12.61
C ALA A 152 9.91 -6.11 -13.21
N ARG A 153 10.06 -7.15 -12.38
CA ARG A 153 10.35 -8.52 -12.87
C ARG A 153 9.18 -9.09 -13.66
N THR A 154 7.96 -8.99 -13.15
CA THR A 154 6.76 -9.49 -13.84
C THR A 154 6.49 -8.76 -15.17
N GLN A 155 6.90 -7.49 -15.31
CA GLN A 155 6.81 -6.74 -16.57
C GLN A 155 7.65 -7.33 -17.71
N TRP A 156 8.83 -7.89 -17.45
CA TRP A 156 9.65 -8.54 -18.50
C TRP A 156 9.04 -9.85 -18.99
N ASP A 157 8.36 -10.58 -18.10
CA ASP A 157 7.74 -11.88 -18.39
C ASP A 157 6.28 -11.77 -18.87
N ALA A 158 5.65 -10.60 -18.82
CA ALA A 158 4.31 -10.41 -19.37
C ALA A 158 4.30 -10.37 -20.90
N LEU A 159 3.14 -10.56 -21.51
CA LEU A 159 2.90 -10.26 -22.92
C LEU A 159 2.37 -8.83 -23.09
N THR A 160 2.80 -8.13 -24.13
CA THR A 160 2.22 -6.82 -24.49
C THR A 160 0.81 -6.99 -25.08
N PRO A 161 -0.02 -5.93 -25.15
CA PRO A 161 -1.35 -6.02 -25.76
C PRO A 161 -1.33 -6.49 -27.23
N ALA A 162 -0.25 -6.23 -27.97
CA ALA A 162 -0.10 -6.73 -29.34
C ALA A 162 0.16 -8.26 -29.38
N GLU A 163 0.90 -8.78 -28.41
CA GLU A 163 1.18 -10.20 -28.25
C GLU A 163 -0.02 -10.97 -27.70
N MET A 164 -0.77 -10.38 -26.76
CA MET A 164 -2.07 -10.90 -26.31
C MET A 164 -3.04 -11.05 -27.50
N ARG A 165 -3.12 -10.03 -28.38
CA ARG A 165 -3.87 -10.12 -29.66
C ARG A 165 -3.33 -11.16 -30.62
N HIS A 166 -2.04 -11.46 -30.60
CA HIS A 166 -1.48 -12.55 -31.40
C HIS A 166 -1.86 -13.92 -30.83
N ALA A 167 -1.72 -14.12 -29.52
CA ALA A 167 -2.09 -15.34 -28.83
C ALA A 167 -3.59 -15.66 -28.96
N LYS A 168 -4.46 -14.65 -28.82
CA LYS A 168 -5.90 -14.80 -29.08
C LYS A 168 -6.17 -15.34 -30.49
N ARG A 169 -5.50 -14.80 -31.52
CA ARG A 169 -5.62 -15.28 -32.91
C ARG A 169 -5.11 -16.71 -33.09
N LEU A 170 -4.07 -17.13 -32.36
CA LEU A 170 -3.59 -18.51 -32.37
C LEU A 170 -4.59 -19.47 -31.69
N LEU A 171 -5.27 -19.04 -30.61
CA LEU A 171 -6.29 -19.83 -29.91
C LEU A 171 -7.62 -19.93 -30.67
N THR A 172 -7.97 -18.91 -31.46
CA THR A 172 -9.22 -18.83 -32.23
C THR A 172 -9.06 -19.23 -33.71
N GLY A 173 -7.88 -19.72 -34.10
CA GLY A 173 -7.59 -20.11 -35.48
C GLY A 173 -8.28 -21.41 -35.91
N THR A 174 -8.80 -21.46 -37.13
CA THR A 174 -9.46 -22.65 -37.70
C THR A 174 -8.53 -23.83 -37.89
N ASP A 175 -7.25 -23.57 -38.12
CA ASP A 175 -6.27 -24.56 -38.61
C ASP A 175 -5.75 -25.50 -37.50
N ILE A 176 -6.11 -25.21 -36.24
CA ILE A 176 -5.75 -26.01 -35.06
C ILE A 176 -6.30 -27.44 -35.18
N PHE A 177 -7.55 -27.56 -35.63
CA PHE A 177 -8.25 -28.86 -35.71
C PHE A 177 -7.69 -29.77 -36.82
N SER A 178 -7.21 -29.20 -37.92
CA SER A 178 -6.70 -29.98 -39.07
C SER A 178 -5.35 -30.66 -38.82
N ASN A 179 -4.57 -30.22 -37.83
CA ASN A 179 -3.18 -30.65 -37.63
C ASN A 179 -2.95 -31.48 -36.37
N SER A 180 -3.99 -31.74 -35.57
CA SER A 180 -3.88 -32.43 -34.29
C SER A 180 -4.21 -33.92 -34.38
N SER A 181 -3.49 -34.74 -33.60
CA SER A 181 -3.80 -36.16 -33.40
C SER A 181 -4.78 -36.42 -32.24
N HIS A 182 -5.17 -35.37 -31.50
CA HIS A 182 -6.09 -35.47 -30.37
C HIS A 182 -7.57 -35.40 -30.83
N PRO A 183 -8.51 -36.00 -30.08
CA PRO A 183 -9.94 -35.84 -30.35
C PRO A 183 -10.36 -34.36 -30.28
N GLU A 184 -11.27 -33.96 -31.17
CA GLU A 184 -11.70 -32.56 -31.33
C GLU A 184 -12.17 -31.91 -30.01
N TRP A 185 -12.90 -32.65 -29.18
CA TRP A 185 -13.40 -32.15 -27.90
C TRP A 185 -12.28 -31.84 -26.88
N VAL A 186 -11.17 -32.58 -26.90
CA VAL A 186 -10.00 -32.29 -26.05
C VAL A 186 -9.30 -31.00 -26.51
N ILE A 187 -9.27 -30.76 -27.82
CA ILE A 187 -8.73 -29.53 -28.41
C ILE A 187 -9.60 -28.33 -28.01
N ARG A 188 -10.94 -28.49 -28.01
CA ARG A 188 -11.87 -27.45 -27.54
C ARG A 188 -11.70 -27.15 -26.05
N GLU A 189 -11.55 -28.18 -25.20
CA GLU A 189 -11.20 -28.01 -23.78
C GLU A 189 -9.88 -27.24 -23.61
N ALA A 190 -8.85 -27.56 -24.40
CA ALA A 190 -7.56 -26.85 -24.37
C ALA A 190 -7.69 -25.38 -24.80
N ILE A 191 -8.41 -25.10 -25.89
CA ILE A 191 -8.67 -23.73 -26.37
C ILE A 191 -9.44 -22.93 -25.31
N ALA A 192 -10.49 -23.49 -24.72
CA ALA A 192 -11.28 -22.83 -23.68
C ALA A 192 -10.43 -22.52 -22.43
N LEU A 193 -9.59 -23.45 -21.98
CA LEU A 193 -8.61 -23.24 -20.91
C LEU A 193 -7.69 -22.07 -21.24
N GLY A 194 -7.10 -22.05 -22.44
CA GLY A 194 -6.20 -20.98 -22.89
C GLY A 194 -6.87 -19.61 -22.98
N LEU A 195 -8.11 -19.55 -23.49
CA LEU A 195 -8.89 -18.32 -23.60
C LEU A 195 -9.27 -17.78 -22.22
N LEU A 196 -9.74 -18.62 -21.29
CA LEU A 196 -10.05 -18.22 -19.92
C LEU A 196 -8.81 -17.73 -19.15
N CYS A 197 -7.65 -18.39 -19.32
CA CYS A 197 -6.38 -17.92 -18.74
C CYS A 197 -6.00 -16.52 -19.27
N ALA A 198 -6.11 -16.30 -20.59
CA ALA A 198 -5.78 -15.02 -21.23
C ALA A 198 -6.81 -13.90 -20.98
N SER A 199 -8.08 -14.25 -20.77
CA SER A 199 -9.17 -13.29 -20.56
C SER A 199 -9.43 -12.99 -19.09
N SER A 200 -8.97 -13.79 -18.13
CA SER A 200 -9.16 -13.54 -16.68
C SER A 200 -7.86 -13.29 -15.90
N GLY A 201 -6.70 -13.63 -16.47
CA GLY A 201 -5.44 -13.64 -15.72
C GLY A 201 -5.34 -14.77 -14.70
N SER A 202 -6.22 -15.77 -14.73
CA SER A 202 -6.17 -16.92 -13.82
C SER A 202 -5.17 -17.98 -14.29
N PRO A 203 -4.34 -18.54 -13.40
CA PRO A 203 -3.50 -19.71 -13.69
C PRO A 203 -4.31 -20.92 -14.19
N SER A 204 -3.68 -21.74 -15.03
CA SER A 204 -4.29 -22.91 -15.68
C SER A 204 -4.87 -23.93 -14.69
N ASN A 205 -4.16 -24.22 -13.59
CA ASN A 205 -4.65 -25.10 -12.54
C ASN A 205 -5.91 -24.57 -11.84
N ARG A 206 -6.02 -23.25 -11.65
CA ARG A 206 -7.21 -22.60 -11.07
C ARG A 206 -8.40 -22.62 -12.03
N VAL A 207 -8.16 -22.35 -13.31
CA VAL A 207 -9.19 -22.41 -14.36
C VAL A 207 -9.68 -23.85 -14.57
N HIS A 208 -8.77 -24.83 -14.55
CA HIS A 208 -9.11 -26.26 -14.69
C HIS A 208 -9.98 -26.77 -13.53
N ALA A 209 -9.76 -26.26 -12.31
CA ALA A 209 -10.54 -26.58 -11.13
C ALA A 209 -11.92 -25.91 -11.06
N LEU A 210 -12.34 -25.12 -12.07
CA LEU A 210 -13.65 -24.47 -12.09
C LEU A 210 -14.79 -25.50 -12.15
N GLN A 211 -15.79 -25.30 -11.29
CA GLN A 211 -17.06 -26.04 -11.34
C GLN A 211 -18.11 -25.24 -12.13
N SER A 212 -18.91 -25.94 -12.93
CA SER A 212 -20.10 -25.39 -13.56
C SER A 212 -21.17 -25.12 -12.50
N THR A 213 -21.85 -23.97 -12.59
CA THR A 213 -22.96 -23.65 -11.70
C THR A 213 -24.15 -23.04 -12.46
N GLU A 214 -25.37 -23.41 -12.08
CA GLU A 214 -26.61 -22.81 -12.60
C GLU A 214 -27.12 -21.63 -11.75
N THR A 215 -26.55 -21.46 -10.54
CA THR A 215 -27.02 -20.51 -9.52
C THR A 215 -25.86 -19.84 -8.80
N ALA A 216 -25.79 -18.51 -8.86
CA ALA A 216 -24.68 -17.70 -8.33
C ALA A 216 -24.42 -17.79 -6.80
N THR A 217 -25.21 -18.56 -6.04
CA THR A 217 -25.28 -18.51 -4.57
C THR A 217 -24.84 -19.78 -3.82
N SER A 218 -24.54 -20.90 -4.48
CA SER A 218 -24.44 -22.22 -3.81
C SER A 218 -23.04 -22.83 -3.64
N HIS A 219 -22.01 -22.39 -4.37
CA HIS A 219 -20.66 -22.95 -4.27
C HIS A 219 -19.76 -22.14 -3.31
N ASP A 220 -18.82 -22.81 -2.65
CA ASP A 220 -17.83 -22.19 -1.76
C ASP A 220 -16.50 -21.82 -2.46
N GLY A 221 -16.36 -22.12 -3.74
CA GLY A 221 -15.16 -21.89 -4.56
C GLY A 221 -15.38 -20.98 -5.77
N ASP A 222 -14.37 -20.94 -6.64
CA ASP A 222 -14.52 -20.34 -7.97
C ASP A 222 -15.45 -21.20 -8.83
N ALA A 223 -16.26 -20.56 -9.68
CA ALA A 223 -17.25 -21.24 -10.49
C ALA A 223 -17.49 -20.54 -11.83
N LEU A 224 -18.12 -21.25 -12.75
CA LEU A 224 -18.45 -20.78 -14.09
C LEU A 224 -19.94 -20.99 -14.37
N ASP A 225 -20.71 -19.92 -14.56
CA ASP A 225 -22.07 -20.02 -15.11
C ASP A 225 -21.94 -20.15 -16.63
N LEU A 226 -22.10 -21.38 -17.15
CA LEU A 226 -22.00 -21.68 -18.58
C LEU A 226 -23.13 -21.08 -19.42
N ARG A 227 -24.29 -20.78 -18.81
CA ARG A 227 -25.46 -20.20 -19.49
C ARG A 227 -25.28 -18.69 -19.67
N LEU A 228 -24.83 -17.99 -18.63
CA LEU A 228 -24.58 -16.55 -18.66
C LEU A 228 -23.16 -16.22 -19.16
N GLY A 229 -22.25 -17.18 -19.15
CA GLY A 229 -20.82 -16.95 -19.39
C GLY A 229 -20.21 -16.06 -18.31
N ALA A 230 -20.57 -16.28 -17.05
CA ALA A 230 -20.10 -15.49 -15.92
C ALA A 230 -19.05 -16.28 -15.13
N LEU A 231 -17.87 -15.68 -14.96
CA LEU A 231 -16.80 -16.21 -14.13
C LEU A 231 -16.94 -15.67 -12.71
N HIS A 232 -17.13 -16.57 -11.75
CA HIS A 232 -17.22 -16.25 -10.33
C HIS A 232 -15.86 -16.51 -9.67
N LEU A 233 -15.21 -15.46 -9.17
CA LEU A 233 -13.91 -15.54 -8.51
C LEU A 233 -14.03 -15.20 -7.02
N MET A 234 -13.53 -16.10 -6.18
CA MET A 234 -13.40 -15.88 -4.73
C MET A 234 -12.15 -15.06 -4.45
N LEU A 235 -12.29 -14.01 -3.63
CA LEU A 235 -11.17 -13.18 -3.22
C LEU A 235 -10.26 -13.88 -2.19
N PRO A 236 -8.93 -13.70 -2.29
CA PRO A 236 -7.98 -14.29 -1.35
C PRO A 236 -8.11 -13.68 0.06
N GLY A 237 -7.79 -14.48 1.09
CA GLY A 237 -7.72 -14.04 2.48
C GLY A 237 -9.07 -13.68 3.13
N ASP A 238 -10.20 -14.21 2.64
CA ASP A 238 -11.53 -13.85 3.17
C ASP A 238 -11.71 -14.16 4.67
N GLN A 239 -11.08 -15.23 5.15
CA GLN A 239 -11.13 -15.65 6.56
C GLN A 239 -10.45 -14.64 7.50
N ASP A 240 -9.46 -13.89 7.01
CA ASP A 240 -8.72 -12.88 7.78
C ASP A 240 -9.41 -11.50 7.77
N ARG A 241 -10.47 -11.34 6.96
CA ARG A 241 -11.22 -10.08 6.85
C ARG A 241 -12.30 -9.98 7.92
N TYR A 242 -12.69 -8.74 8.21
CA TYR A 242 -13.77 -8.46 9.14
C TYR A 242 -15.09 -9.08 8.67
N GLN A 243 -15.67 -9.92 9.53
CA GLN A 243 -16.98 -10.54 9.34
C GLN A 243 -18.00 -9.85 10.26
N PRO A 244 -19.01 -9.13 9.72
CA PRO A 244 -20.01 -8.47 10.55
C PRO A 244 -20.95 -9.48 11.21
N SER A 245 -21.31 -9.23 12.46
CA SER A 245 -22.42 -9.95 13.12
C SER A 245 -23.77 -9.47 12.55
N PRO A 246 -24.87 -10.24 12.73
CA PRO A 246 -26.20 -9.80 12.31
C PRO A 246 -26.61 -8.44 12.89
N GLU A 247 -26.25 -8.17 14.15
CA GLU A 247 -26.50 -6.89 14.85
C GLU A 247 -25.70 -5.71 14.29
N GLN A 248 -24.63 -5.97 13.53
CA GLN A 248 -23.82 -4.95 12.87
C GLN A 248 -24.34 -4.63 11.46
N GLY A 249 -25.23 -5.47 10.90
CA GLY A 249 -25.79 -5.32 9.56
C GLY A 249 -26.53 -3.99 9.35
N ASP A 250 -27.29 -3.52 10.33
CA ASP A 250 -28.05 -2.25 10.24
C ASP A 250 -27.15 -1.00 10.07
N LEU A 251 -25.86 -1.10 10.43
CA LEU A 251 -24.88 -0.03 10.30
C LEU A 251 -24.06 -0.12 9.00
N LEU A 252 -24.18 -1.21 8.25
CA LEU A 252 -23.26 -1.58 7.18
C LEU A 252 -23.98 -1.83 5.85
N GLN A 253 -23.33 -1.47 4.75
CA GLN A 253 -23.76 -1.89 3.42
C GLN A 253 -23.44 -3.38 3.23
N PRO A 254 -24.35 -4.18 2.65
CA PRO A 254 -24.04 -5.57 2.30
C PRO A 254 -22.92 -5.61 1.26
N ALA A 255 -21.95 -6.51 1.45
CA ALA A 255 -20.81 -6.68 0.57
C ALA A 255 -20.46 -8.18 0.47
N THR A 256 -19.86 -8.59 -0.65
CA THR A 256 -19.52 -9.97 -0.97
C THR A 256 -18.01 -10.20 -1.08
N ASN A 257 -17.59 -11.46 -0.95
CA ASN A 257 -16.22 -11.93 -1.22
C ASN A 257 -16.06 -12.52 -2.64
N ARG A 258 -17.12 -12.47 -3.46
CA ARG A 258 -17.20 -13.03 -4.80
C ARG A 258 -17.21 -11.91 -5.85
N CYS A 259 -16.16 -11.85 -6.65
CA CYS A 259 -16.13 -11.11 -7.90
C CYS A 259 -16.92 -11.90 -8.95
N VAL A 260 -17.66 -11.19 -9.82
CA VAL A 260 -18.38 -11.79 -10.96
C VAL A 260 -17.99 -11.01 -12.20
N LEU A 261 -17.52 -11.71 -13.23
CA LEU A 261 -17.06 -11.13 -14.48
C LEU A 261 -17.81 -11.74 -15.65
N THR A 262 -18.40 -10.89 -16.48
CA THR A 262 -18.98 -11.32 -17.76
C THR A 262 -17.84 -11.62 -18.73
N LEU A 263 -17.73 -12.87 -19.18
CA LEU A 263 -16.67 -13.26 -20.11
C LEU A 263 -16.89 -12.66 -21.51
N PRO A 264 -15.79 -12.33 -22.24
CA PRO A 264 -15.87 -11.91 -23.64
C PRO A 264 -16.43 -13.01 -24.54
N ASP A 265 -16.94 -12.60 -25.71
CA ASP A 265 -17.60 -13.49 -26.66
C ASP A 265 -16.75 -14.72 -27.01
N GLU A 266 -15.46 -14.55 -27.28
CA GLU A 266 -14.63 -15.68 -27.73
C GLU A 266 -14.37 -16.70 -26.61
N ALA A 267 -14.30 -16.25 -25.36
CA ALA A 267 -14.22 -17.15 -24.21
C ALA A 267 -15.58 -17.82 -23.96
N PHE A 268 -16.69 -17.09 -24.12
CA PHE A 268 -18.05 -17.59 -23.96
C PHE A 268 -18.39 -18.67 -25.00
N GLU A 269 -18.14 -18.43 -26.28
CA GLU A 269 -18.34 -19.40 -27.37
C GLU A 269 -17.53 -20.69 -27.12
N ALA A 270 -16.29 -20.58 -26.63
CA ALA A 270 -15.46 -21.72 -26.31
C ALA A 270 -16.07 -22.57 -25.17
N ILE A 271 -16.50 -21.95 -24.07
CA ILE A 271 -17.09 -22.67 -22.93
C ILE A 271 -18.48 -23.23 -23.22
N GLN A 272 -19.27 -22.62 -24.11
CA GLN A 272 -20.57 -23.17 -24.54
C GLN A 272 -20.44 -24.53 -25.25
N SER A 273 -19.26 -24.85 -25.77
CA SER A 273 -18.98 -26.14 -26.41
C SER A 273 -18.56 -27.25 -25.45
N LEU A 274 -18.43 -26.94 -24.15
CA LEU A 274 -18.01 -27.87 -23.12
C LEU A 274 -19.20 -28.57 -22.46
N GLU A 275 -18.98 -29.82 -22.07
CA GLU A 275 -19.91 -30.61 -21.28
C GLU A 275 -19.23 -30.92 -19.94
N PRO A 276 -19.75 -30.42 -18.81
CA PRO A 276 -19.19 -30.73 -17.50
C PRO A 276 -19.12 -32.24 -17.23
N ASP A 277 -18.19 -32.64 -16.37
CA ASP A 277 -18.11 -34.03 -15.91
C ASP A 277 -19.22 -34.39 -14.90
N ALA A 278 -19.21 -35.64 -14.43
CA ALA A 278 -20.21 -36.14 -13.49
C ALA A 278 -20.15 -35.47 -12.10
N ASP A 279 -19.01 -34.87 -11.74
CA ASP A 279 -18.79 -34.14 -10.48
C ASP A 279 -18.97 -32.61 -10.65
N GLY A 280 -19.29 -32.16 -11.87
CA GLY A 280 -19.58 -30.78 -12.23
C GLY A 280 -18.37 -29.94 -12.65
N PHE A 281 -17.18 -30.52 -12.83
CA PHE A 281 -16.02 -29.79 -13.34
C PHE A 281 -16.16 -29.46 -14.81
N VAL A 282 -15.72 -28.26 -15.20
CA VAL A 282 -15.86 -27.73 -16.58
C VAL A 282 -14.97 -28.49 -17.59
N PHE A 283 -13.87 -29.07 -17.13
CA PHE A 283 -12.86 -29.74 -17.97
C PHE A 283 -12.74 -31.22 -17.61
N ARG A 284 -12.95 -32.10 -18.60
CA ARG A 284 -12.91 -33.57 -18.42
C ARG A 284 -11.51 -34.15 -18.60
N SER A 285 -10.67 -33.47 -19.37
CA SER A 285 -9.29 -33.90 -19.67
C SER A 285 -8.31 -33.56 -18.55
N ASP A 286 -7.22 -34.32 -18.45
CA ASP A 286 -6.11 -34.01 -17.55
C ASP A 286 -5.44 -32.67 -17.90
N LEU A 287 -5.10 -31.88 -16.88
CA LEU A 287 -4.50 -30.56 -17.04
C LEU A 287 -3.19 -30.60 -17.86
N ASN A 288 -2.31 -31.57 -17.62
CA ASN A 288 -1.02 -31.66 -18.33
C ASN A 288 -1.23 -31.96 -19.83
N LEU A 289 -2.30 -32.71 -20.17
CA LEU A 289 -2.68 -32.95 -21.56
C LEU A 289 -3.17 -31.66 -22.23
N LEU A 290 -4.04 -30.89 -21.56
CA LEU A 290 -4.53 -29.61 -22.09
C LEU A 290 -3.40 -28.59 -22.24
N GLU A 291 -2.50 -28.49 -21.26
CA GLU A 291 -1.30 -27.64 -21.33
C GLU A 291 -0.38 -28.06 -22.48
N SER A 292 -0.12 -29.36 -22.67
CA SER A 292 0.69 -29.88 -23.78
C SER A 292 0.12 -29.52 -25.16
N ILE A 293 -1.21 -29.57 -25.32
CA ILE A 293 -1.88 -29.14 -26.56
C ILE A 293 -1.71 -27.62 -26.77
N LEU A 294 -1.83 -26.82 -25.71
CA LEU A 294 -1.58 -25.37 -25.74
C LEU A 294 -0.11 -25.05 -26.06
N GLU A 295 0.86 -25.80 -25.53
CA GLU A 295 2.27 -25.69 -25.92
C GLU A 295 2.46 -25.96 -27.42
N GLY A 296 1.73 -26.93 -27.98
CA GLY A 296 1.70 -27.24 -29.40
C GLY A 296 1.14 -26.10 -30.26
N ILE A 297 0.02 -25.50 -29.85
CA ILE A 297 -0.59 -24.32 -30.52
C ILE A 297 0.39 -23.14 -30.53
N PHE A 298 1.13 -22.92 -29.45
CA PHE A 298 2.12 -21.84 -29.36
C PHE A 298 3.51 -22.20 -29.91
N ALA A 299 3.73 -23.43 -30.41
CA ALA A 299 5.07 -23.94 -30.73
C ALA A 299 5.80 -23.15 -31.83
N GLU A 300 5.08 -22.57 -32.79
CA GLU A 300 5.69 -21.71 -33.81
C GLU A 300 6.16 -20.38 -33.18
N SER A 301 5.32 -19.75 -32.37
CA SER A 301 5.65 -18.52 -31.62
C SER A 301 6.73 -18.70 -30.55
N ARG A 302 7.16 -19.93 -30.24
CA ARG A 302 8.33 -20.20 -29.37
C ARG A 302 9.67 -20.04 -30.08
N LYS A 303 9.69 -19.98 -31.42
CA LYS A 303 10.92 -19.82 -32.22
C LYS A 303 11.32 -18.36 -32.38
N ASP A 304 10.35 -17.46 -32.29
CA ASP A 304 10.52 -16.01 -32.31
C ASP A 304 10.41 -15.45 -30.89
N GLU A 305 11.05 -14.30 -30.63
CA GLU A 305 10.76 -13.53 -29.41
C GLU A 305 9.69 -12.47 -29.71
N PRO A 306 8.68 -12.29 -28.84
CA PRO A 306 8.55 -12.90 -27.51
C PRO A 306 7.77 -14.23 -27.51
N ARG A 307 8.31 -15.22 -26.80
CA ARG A 307 7.68 -16.56 -26.66
C ARG A 307 6.33 -16.49 -25.97
N ILE A 308 5.29 -17.09 -26.55
CA ILE A 308 3.97 -17.21 -25.92
C ILE A 308 3.91 -18.48 -25.04
N THR A 309 3.48 -18.31 -23.78
CA THR A 309 3.15 -19.41 -22.85
C THR A 309 1.97 -19.01 -21.97
N LEU A 310 1.31 -19.99 -21.33
CA LEU A 310 0.16 -19.72 -20.45
C LEU A 310 0.50 -18.78 -19.29
N ALA A 311 1.61 -19.00 -18.59
CA ALA A 311 2.05 -18.11 -17.51
C ALA A 311 2.24 -16.65 -17.98
N ARG A 312 2.72 -16.44 -19.23
CA ARG A 312 2.88 -15.10 -19.80
C ARG A 312 1.54 -14.48 -20.24
N LEU A 313 0.56 -15.31 -20.67
CA LEU A 313 -0.82 -14.87 -20.93
C LEU A 313 -1.49 -14.40 -19.64
N CYS A 314 -1.41 -15.19 -18.56
CA CYS A 314 -1.97 -14.81 -17.26
C CYS A 314 -1.34 -13.50 -16.76
N ARG A 315 0.00 -13.40 -16.78
CA ARG A 315 0.73 -12.18 -16.37
C ARG A 315 0.43 -10.98 -17.27
N GLY A 316 0.31 -11.17 -18.58
CA GLY A 316 -0.12 -10.13 -19.52
C GLY A 316 -1.48 -9.54 -19.15
N HIS A 317 -2.45 -10.40 -18.81
CA HIS A 317 -3.75 -9.96 -18.34
C HIS A 317 -3.67 -9.21 -16.99
N GLN A 318 -3.03 -9.81 -15.98
CA GLN A 318 -2.90 -9.25 -14.64
C GLN A 318 -2.24 -7.86 -14.65
N LEU A 319 -1.18 -7.67 -15.43
CA LEU A 319 -0.53 -6.35 -15.58
C LEU A 319 -1.37 -5.39 -16.42
N GLY A 320 -2.14 -5.87 -17.40
CA GLY A 320 -3.12 -5.06 -18.12
C GLY A 320 -4.15 -4.44 -17.17
N ILE A 321 -4.70 -5.24 -16.25
CA ILE A 321 -5.62 -4.78 -15.19
C ILE A 321 -4.94 -3.73 -14.31
N LEU A 322 -3.77 -4.03 -13.73
CA LEU A 322 -3.08 -3.09 -12.84
C LEU A 322 -2.69 -1.78 -13.56
N ALA A 323 -2.21 -1.84 -14.80
CA ALA A 323 -1.83 -0.67 -15.58
C ALA A 323 -3.05 0.22 -15.91
N THR A 324 -4.23 -0.40 -16.10
CA THR A 324 -5.49 0.29 -16.41
C THR A 324 -6.09 0.95 -15.18
N CYS A 325 -6.16 0.26 -14.03
CA CYS A 325 -6.77 0.81 -12.82
C CYS A 325 -5.82 1.60 -11.91
N GLN A 326 -4.51 1.37 -12.01
CA GLN A 326 -3.47 1.94 -11.13
C GLN A 326 -3.74 1.74 -9.63
N ASP A 327 -4.43 0.65 -9.29
CA ASP A 327 -4.81 0.27 -7.94
C ASP A 327 -4.66 -1.23 -7.70
N VAL A 328 -3.69 -1.60 -6.85
CA VAL A 328 -3.47 -2.99 -6.44
C VAL A 328 -4.73 -3.62 -5.85
N ALA A 329 -5.53 -2.88 -5.07
CA ALA A 329 -6.73 -3.46 -4.45
C ALA A 329 -7.79 -3.83 -5.48
N LEU A 330 -8.08 -2.94 -6.44
CA LEU A 330 -9.01 -3.25 -7.54
C LEU A 330 -8.45 -4.35 -8.46
N ALA A 331 -7.14 -4.34 -8.76
CA ALA A 331 -6.53 -5.39 -9.57
C ALA A 331 -6.61 -6.78 -8.91
N GLN A 332 -6.36 -6.85 -7.60
CA GLN A 332 -6.54 -8.06 -6.80
C GLN A 332 -8.01 -8.54 -6.78
N ILE A 333 -8.98 -7.61 -6.81
CA ILE A 333 -10.41 -7.94 -6.90
C ILE A 333 -10.78 -8.51 -8.26
N VAL A 334 -10.41 -7.84 -9.35
CA VAL A 334 -10.75 -8.27 -10.72
C VAL A 334 -10.09 -9.60 -11.04
N CYS A 335 -8.80 -9.80 -10.74
CA CYS A 335 -8.11 -11.07 -10.97
C CYS A 335 -8.43 -12.16 -9.93
N GLY A 336 -9.16 -11.84 -8.85
CA GLY A 336 -9.44 -12.75 -7.73
C GLY A 336 -8.19 -13.26 -7.01
N GLN A 337 -7.06 -12.53 -7.05
CA GLN A 337 -5.72 -13.02 -6.70
C GLN A 337 -4.91 -11.99 -5.94
N THR A 338 -3.84 -12.41 -5.28
CA THR A 338 -2.89 -11.54 -4.56
C THR A 338 -1.97 -10.76 -5.51
N LEU A 339 -1.77 -11.25 -6.73
CA LEU A 339 -0.79 -10.71 -7.70
C LEU A 339 0.64 -10.62 -7.13
N GLY A 340 1.00 -11.56 -6.24
CA GLY A 340 2.29 -11.53 -5.52
C GLY A 340 2.43 -10.41 -4.47
N THR A 341 1.34 -9.72 -4.14
CA THR A 341 1.31 -8.64 -3.14
C THR A 341 0.41 -8.96 -1.94
N PRO A 342 0.65 -8.37 -0.75
CA PRO A 342 -0.13 -8.68 0.44
C PRO A 342 -1.63 -8.40 0.25
N THR A 343 -2.49 -9.16 0.92
CA THR A 343 -3.95 -8.96 0.93
C THR A 343 -4.40 -7.75 1.77
N THR A 344 -3.46 -7.03 2.40
CA THR A 344 -3.77 -5.88 3.28
C THR A 344 -4.61 -4.79 2.58
N PRO A 345 -4.42 -4.43 1.30
CA PRO A 345 -5.30 -3.49 0.61
C PRO A 345 -6.77 -3.95 0.50
N LEU A 346 -7.01 -5.25 0.24
CA LEU A 346 -8.36 -5.84 0.14
C LEU A 346 -9.16 -5.72 1.44
N ALA A 347 -8.50 -5.63 2.59
CA ALA A 347 -9.19 -5.44 3.85
C ALA A 347 -9.96 -4.11 3.90
N TYR A 348 -9.50 -3.06 3.22
CA TYR A 348 -10.00 -1.68 3.35
C TYR A 348 -10.90 -1.19 2.21
N TYR A 349 -11.01 -1.94 1.11
CA TYR A 349 -11.74 -1.51 -0.09
C TYR A 349 -12.90 -2.45 -0.43
N ALA A 350 -14.09 -1.88 -0.70
CA ALA A 350 -15.17 -2.57 -1.40
C ALA A 350 -15.35 -1.94 -2.79
N ALA A 351 -15.15 -2.72 -3.85
CA ALA A 351 -15.30 -2.27 -5.23
C ALA A 351 -16.75 -2.37 -5.70
N GLN A 352 -17.24 -1.35 -6.40
CA GLN A 352 -18.55 -1.40 -7.04
C GLN A 352 -18.49 -2.36 -8.25
N PRO A 353 -19.49 -3.25 -8.46
CA PRO A 353 -19.47 -4.23 -9.55
C PRO A 353 -19.30 -3.62 -10.95
N SER A 354 -19.91 -2.46 -11.19
CA SER A 354 -19.74 -1.70 -12.42
C SER A 354 -18.28 -1.31 -12.68
N LYS A 355 -17.53 -0.91 -11.64
CA LYS A 355 -16.11 -0.53 -11.77
C LYS A 355 -15.19 -1.72 -11.99
N ILE A 356 -15.55 -2.88 -11.42
CA ILE A 356 -14.87 -4.16 -11.66
C ILE A 356 -15.01 -4.54 -13.14
N GLN A 357 -16.26 -4.58 -13.64
CA GLN A 357 -16.56 -4.96 -15.03
C GLN A 357 -15.98 -3.95 -16.03
N GLU A 358 -16.11 -2.64 -15.82
CA GLU A 358 -15.49 -1.60 -16.66
C GLU A 358 -13.96 -1.79 -16.79
N THR A 359 -13.28 -2.07 -15.68
CA THR A 359 -11.83 -2.30 -15.66
C THR A 359 -11.45 -3.57 -16.42
N PHE A 360 -12.26 -4.62 -16.27
CA PHE A 360 -12.09 -5.89 -16.96
C PHE A 360 -12.29 -5.75 -18.48
N ASP A 361 -13.42 -5.18 -18.90
CA ASP A 361 -13.80 -4.98 -20.30
C ASP A 361 -12.77 -4.15 -21.04
N GLN A 362 -12.28 -3.07 -20.42
CA GLN A 362 -11.26 -2.21 -21.03
C GLN A 362 -9.96 -2.99 -21.33
N VAL A 363 -9.59 -3.95 -20.50
CA VAL A 363 -8.38 -4.76 -20.67
C VAL A 363 -8.60 -5.91 -21.65
N VAL A 364 -9.76 -6.54 -21.60
CA VAL A 364 -10.25 -7.52 -22.57
C VAL A 364 -10.24 -6.94 -23.99
N GLU A 365 -10.80 -5.74 -24.18
CA GLU A 365 -10.78 -4.98 -25.44
C GLU A 365 -9.34 -4.65 -25.88
N ASN A 366 -8.48 -4.21 -24.96
CA ASN A 366 -7.08 -3.94 -25.25
C ASN A 366 -6.32 -5.20 -25.72
N HIS A 367 -6.67 -6.38 -25.21
CA HIS A 367 -6.19 -7.68 -25.67
C HIS A 367 -6.89 -8.17 -26.95
N GLY A 368 -7.81 -7.38 -27.50
CA GLY A 368 -8.53 -7.61 -28.75
C GLY A 368 -9.55 -8.73 -28.68
N PHE A 369 -10.00 -9.10 -27.48
CA PHE A 369 -11.24 -9.85 -27.27
C PHE A 369 -12.44 -8.89 -27.45
N THR A 370 -13.62 -9.45 -27.61
CA THR A 370 -14.86 -8.68 -27.75
C THR A 370 -15.58 -8.64 -26.40
N PRO A 371 -15.62 -7.49 -25.68
CA PRO A 371 -16.38 -7.38 -24.44
C PRO A 371 -17.87 -7.61 -24.71
N ARG A 372 -18.51 -8.35 -23.82
CA ARG A 372 -19.93 -8.70 -23.93
C ARG A 372 -20.72 -7.93 -22.88
N GLU A 373 -21.90 -7.44 -23.26
CA GLU A 373 -22.77 -6.69 -22.34
C GLU A 373 -23.06 -7.52 -21.08
N ALA A 374 -22.71 -6.97 -19.92
CA ALA A 374 -22.92 -7.64 -18.65
C ALA A 374 -24.41 -7.79 -18.36
N ALA A 375 -24.80 -8.93 -17.78
CA ALA A 375 -26.14 -9.07 -17.21
C ALA A 375 -26.36 -7.99 -16.13
N ASP A 376 -27.60 -7.50 -16.04
CA ASP A 376 -27.97 -6.26 -15.34
C ASP A 376 -27.35 -6.17 -13.93
N ALA A 377 -26.33 -5.33 -13.78
CA ALA A 377 -25.45 -5.32 -12.61
C ALA A 377 -26.10 -4.68 -11.36
N THR A 378 -27.36 -4.25 -11.45
CA THR A 378 -28.07 -3.49 -10.41
C THR A 378 -28.27 -4.26 -9.11
N ASP A 379 -28.29 -5.60 -9.17
CA ASP A 379 -28.50 -6.47 -8.00
C ASP A 379 -27.18 -7.02 -7.41
N LEU A 380 -26.02 -6.67 -7.99
CA LEU A 380 -24.72 -7.14 -7.51
C LEU A 380 -24.24 -6.31 -6.31
N LEU A 381 -23.76 -7.01 -5.28
CA LEU A 381 -23.20 -6.38 -4.08
C LEU A 381 -21.76 -5.90 -4.31
N PRO A 382 -21.32 -4.79 -3.66
CA PRO A 382 -19.92 -4.40 -3.61
C PRO A 382 -18.99 -5.55 -3.17
N VAL A 383 -17.84 -5.67 -3.81
CA VAL A 383 -16.92 -6.81 -3.64
C VAL A 383 -15.71 -6.41 -2.81
N GLY A 384 -15.42 -7.12 -1.71
CA GLY A 384 -14.25 -6.88 -0.85
C GLY A 384 -14.60 -6.62 0.61
N SER A 385 -14.32 -5.42 1.09
CA SER A 385 -14.45 -5.05 2.50
C SER A 385 -15.90 -5.03 2.99
N ARG A 386 -16.18 -5.74 4.09
CA ARG A 386 -17.52 -5.80 4.70
C ARG A 386 -17.74 -4.74 5.80
N LEU A 387 -16.90 -3.69 5.85
CA LEU A 387 -16.93 -2.62 6.87
C LEU A 387 -17.20 -1.26 6.22
N ILE A 388 -18.19 -1.20 5.32
CA ILE A 388 -18.66 0.01 4.65
C ILE A 388 -19.92 0.50 5.33
N LEU A 389 -19.95 1.76 5.79
CA LEU A 389 -21.11 2.31 6.50
C LEU A 389 -22.29 2.58 5.55
N THR A 390 -23.52 2.39 6.04
CA THR A 390 -24.70 3.00 5.41
C THR A 390 -24.64 4.53 5.48
N ALA A 391 -25.36 5.23 4.59
CA ALA A 391 -25.39 6.70 4.59
C ALA A 391 -25.95 7.24 5.92
N GLU A 392 -26.94 6.54 6.47
CA GLU A 392 -27.64 6.82 7.72
C GLU A 392 -26.71 6.63 8.94
N ALA A 393 -25.94 5.54 8.99
CA ALA A 393 -24.97 5.28 10.05
C ALA A 393 -23.84 6.33 10.03
N ASN A 394 -23.35 6.66 8.84
CA ASN A 394 -22.32 7.68 8.64
C ASN A 394 -22.80 9.07 9.06
N ALA A 395 -23.97 9.51 8.59
CA ALA A 395 -24.56 10.79 8.98
C ALA A 395 -24.86 10.86 10.49
N SER A 396 -25.30 9.75 11.10
CA SER A 396 -25.52 9.64 12.54
C SER A 396 -24.22 9.76 13.33
N MET A 397 -23.12 9.15 12.85
CA MET A 397 -21.78 9.25 13.45
C MET A 397 -21.24 10.69 13.40
N VAL A 398 -21.34 11.39 12.26
CA VAL A 398 -20.91 12.80 12.14
C VAL A 398 -21.75 13.71 13.06
N LYS A 399 -23.07 13.47 13.12
CA LYS A 399 -24.00 14.19 14.00
C LYS A 399 -23.69 13.95 15.49
N ALA A 400 -23.35 12.72 15.87
CA ALA A 400 -22.98 12.36 17.24
C ALA A 400 -21.68 13.06 17.65
N ALA A 401 -20.64 13.02 16.81
CA ALA A 401 -19.38 13.73 17.03
C ALA A 401 -19.58 15.25 17.19
N CYS A 402 -20.51 15.84 16.43
CA CYS A 402 -20.79 17.28 16.46
C CYS A 402 -21.79 17.74 17.55
N LYS A 403 -22.39 16.83 18.34
CA LYS A 403 -23.55 17.08 19.22
C LYS A 403 -23.28 18.14 20.31
N GLY A 404 -22.07 18.20 20.86
CA GLY A 404 -21.68 19.18 21.89
C GLY A 404 -21.24 20.56 21.35
N ILE A 405 -20.91 20.63 20.07
CA ILE A 405 -20.36 21.83 19.42
C ILE A 405 -21.50 22.69 18.86
N THR A 406 -22.42 22.05 18.13
CA THR A 406 -23.51 22.68 17.37
C THR A 406 -24.64 23.24 18.23
N ASN A 407 -24.94 22.60 19.37
CA ASN A 407 -26.15 22.86 20.17
C ASN A 407 -26.03 23.91 21.28
N ARG A 408 -25.00 24.79 21.30
CA ARG A 408 -24.95 25.91 22.26
C ARG A 408 -24.52 27.23 21.59
N PRO A 409 -25.07 28.39 22.00
CA PRO A 409 -24.75 29.69 21.41
C PRO A 409 -23.25 30.00 21.43
N ARG A 410 -22.71 30.53 20.32
CA ARG A 410 -21.28 30.90 20.20
C ARG A 410 -20.90 32.08 21.11
N THR A 411 -21.83 33.00 21.35
CA THR A 411 -21.63 34.26 22.08
C THR A 411 -21.46 34.10 23.60
N GLU A 412 -21.79 32.93 24.16
CA GLU A 412 -21.77 32.69 25.61
C GLU A 412 -20.46 32.04 26.10
N ARG A 413 -19.61 31.53 25.20
CA ARG A 413 -18.49 30.63 25.53
C ARG A 413 -17.12 31.32 25.50
N THR A 414 -16.99 32.52 26.07
CA THR A 414 -15.79 33.37 25.92
C THR A 414 -14.79 33.34 27.08
N GLU A 415 -15.17 32.87 28.28
CA GLU A 415 -14.33 32.98 29.49
C GLU A 415 -14.41 31.76 30.42
N GLY A 416 -13.37 31.61 31.26
CA GLY A 416 -13.34 30.68 32.39
C GLY A 416 -13.76 29.24 32.07
N ARG A 417 -14.64 28.66 32.89
CA ARG A 417 -15.08 27.26 32.78
C ARG A 417 -15.72 26.93 31.43
N MET A 418 -16.39 27.89 30.78
CA MET A 418 -17.08 27.66 29.52
C MET A 418 -16.10 27.43 28.35
N LEU A 419 -14.88 27.98 28.42
CA LEU A 419 -13.79 27.63 27.50
C LEU A 419 -13.34 26.17 27.67
N LEU A 420 -13.30 25.65 28.91
CA LEU A 420 -12.94 24.25 29.16
C LEU A 420 -14.03 23.28 28.67
N GLU A 421 -15.29 23.58 28.97
CA GLU A 421 -16.41 22.75 28.48
C GLU A 421 -16.45 22.71 26.94
N LEU A 422 -16.14 23.83 26.29
CA LEU A 422 -16.02 23.91 24.83
C LEU A 422 -14.82 23.10 24.31
N HIS A 423 -13.66 23.21 24.96
CA HIS A 423 -12.46 22.43 24.65
C HIS A 423 -12.70 20.93 24.76
N ASP A 424 -13.22 20.45 25.89
CA ASP A 424 -13.44 19.02 26.13
C ASP A 424 -14.58 18.44 25.27
N CYS A 425 -15.48 19.28 24.74
CA CYS A 425 -16.43 18.89 23.69
C CYS A 425 -15.80 18.87 22.29
N LEU A 426 -14.83 19.76 22.00
CA LEU A 426 -14.24 19.95 20.68
C LEU A 426 -13.15 18.92 20.38
N VAL A 427 -12.28 18.62 21.34
CA VAL A 427 -11.09 17.77 21.13
C VAL A 427 -11.46 16.35 20.65
N PRO A 428 -12.45 15.64 21.21
CA PRO A 428 -12.83 14.32 20.71
C PRO A 428 -13.41 14.36 19.28
N ALA A 429 -14.21 15.38 18.95
CA ALA A 429 -14.76 15.57 17.61
C ALA A 429 -13.67 15.90 16.58
N LEU A 430 -12.67 16.68 16.98
CA LEU A 430 -11.52 17.03 16.16
C LEU A 430 -10.58 15.83 15.95
N GLY A 431 -10.40 14.98 16.96
CA GLY A 431 -9.69 13.71 16.83
C GLY A 431 -10.43 12.72 15.91
N ALA A 432 -11.76 12.68 15.94
CA ALA A 432 -12.57 11.90 15.00
C ALA A 432 -12.41 12.44 13.56
N LEU A 433 -12.53 13.75 13.35
CA LEU A 433 -12.31 14.40 12.04
C LEU A 433 -10.88 14.15 11.52
N TRP A 434 -9.87 14.24 12.39
CA TRP A 434 -8.47 13.93 12.05
C TRP A 434 -8.34 12.50 11.50
N MET A 435 -8.89 11.49 12.17
CA MET A 435 -8.87 10.10 11.69
C MET A 435 -9.66 9.92 10.38
N MET A 436 -10.82 10.57 10.25
CA MET A 436 -11.68 10.50 9.06
C MET A 436 -11.06 11.17 7.83
N ALA A 437 -10.14 12.14 8.02
CA ALA A 437 -9.47 12.86 6.95
C ALA A 437 -8.10 12.27 6.57
N THR A 438 -7.32 11.80 7.56
CA THR A 438 -5.89 11.43 7.37
C THR A 438 -5.64 9.92 7.37
N SER A 439 -6.69 9.11 7.48
CA SER A 439 -6.63 7.65 7.71
C SER A 439 -5.82 7.22 8.94
N PHE A 440 -5.63 8.11 9.93
CA PHE A 440 -4.86 7.80 11.14
C PHE A 440 -5.43 6.56 11.86
N ARG A 441 -4.58 5.58 12.16
CA ARG A 441 -4.99 4.30 12.77
C ARG A 441 -5.57 4.52 14.19
N PRO A 442 -6.53 3.70 14.65
CA PRO A 442 -7.08 3.75 16.02
C PRO A 442 -6.10 3.23 17.10
N THR A 443 -4.84 3.65 17.06
CA THR A 443 -3.79 3.26 18.01
C THR A 443 -3.66 4.30 19.13
N PHE A 444 -2.88 3.98 20.16
CA PHE A 444 -2.60 4.87 21.29
C PHE A 444 -1.88 6.17 20.90
N HIS A 445 -1.40 6.29 19.65
CA HIS A 445 -0.67 7.44 19.12
C HIS A 445 -1.51 8.69 18.79
N ILE A 446 -2.85 8.65 18.90
CA ILE A 446 -3.65 9.87 18.67
C ILE A 446 -3.31 10.99 19.69
N GLY A 447 -2.87 10.62 20.89
CA GLY A 447 -2.35 11.54 21.91
C GLY A 447 -0.92 12.03 21.65
N ASP A 448 -0.20 11.46 20.68
CA ASP A 448 1.16 11.86 20.28
C ASP A 448 1.18 12.94 19.18
N VAL A 449 0.02 13.25 18.56
CA VAL A 449 -0.09 14.29 17.53
C VAL A 449 0.29 15.66 18.10
N ARG A 450 1.14 16.41 17.39
CA ARG A 450 1.68 17.73 17.82
C ARG A 450 1.56 18.76 16.70
N ALA A 451 1.49 20.04 17.07
CA ALA A 451 1.50 21.14 16.10
C ALA A 451 2.74 21.15 15.18
N THR A 452 3.88 20.60 15.64
CA THR A 452 5.11 20.46 14.82
C THR A 452 5.03 19.39 13.73
N MET A 453 3.98 18.57 13.70
CA MET A 453 3.76 17.58 12.64
C MET A 453 3.04 18.17 11.41
N ILE A 454 2.50 19.38 11.53
CA ILE A 454 1.62 20.02 10.52
C ILE A 454 2.37 21.16 9.83
N ASP A 455 2.45 21.10 8.50
CA ASP A 455 2.77 22.26 7.67
C ASP A 455 1.47 22.94 7.22
N TRP A 456 1.27 24.17 7.71
CA TRP A 456 0.08 24.97 7.43
C TRP A 456 0.09 25.61 6.04
N TRP A 457 1.27 25.81 5.45
CA TRP A 457 1.41 26.47 4.15
C TRP A 457 1.15 25.46 3.04
N GLU A 458 1.82 24.31 3.11
CA GLU A 458 1.66 23.23 2.13
C GLU A 458 0.43 22.34 2.42
N SER A 459 -0.33 22.64 3.48
CA SER A 459 -1.58 21.93 3.84
C SER A 459 -1.37 20.42 4.03
N LEU A 460 -0.31 20.03 4.75
CA LEU A 460 0.09 18.63 4.92
C LEU A 460 0.55 18.36 6.35
N ALA A 461 0.69 17.09 6.71
CA ALA A 461 1.36 16.65 7.93
C ALA A 461 2.24 15.42 7.69
N VAL A 462 3.20 15.20 8.57
CA VAL A 462 3.94 13.94 8.68
C VAL A 462 3.46 13.22 9.95
N ILE A 463 2.90 12.03 9.79
CA ILE A 463 2.32 11.25 10.90
C ILE A 463 3.04 9.92 11.11
N THR A 464 3.07 9.47 12.36
CA THR A 464 3.58 8.16 12.79
C THR A 464 2.50 7.49 13.64
N ASP A 465 1.81 6.48 13.10
CA ASP A 465 0.70 5.78 13.79
C ASP A 465 0.87 4.25 13.91
N LYS A 466 1.88 3.68 13.24
CA LYS A 466 2.37 2.30 13.39
C LYS A 466 3.80 2.21 12.85
N VAL A 467 4.78 1.96 13.72
CA VAL A 467 6.17 1.65 13.32
C VAL A 467 6.39 0.15 13.42
N SER A 468 6.60 -0.53 12.29
CA SER A 468 7.06 -1.93 12.25
C SER A 468 8.56 -2.07 11.96
N ASP A 469 9.15 -1.08 11.30
CA ASP A 469 10.50 -1.09 10.73
C ASP A 469 10.90 0.34 10.31
N ASP A 470 12.19 0.57 9.98
CA ASP A 470 12.72 1.87 9.53
C ASP A 470 11.94 2.45 8.31
N GLY A 471 11.28 1.60 7.51
CA GLY A 471 10.45 2.03 6.37
C GLY A 471 9.06 2.53 6.75
N HIS A 472 8.63 2.35 8.00
CA HIS A 472 7.33 2.76 8.53
C HIS A 472 7.45 3.84 9.63
N GLU A 473 8.58 4.54 9.74
CA GLU A 473 8.78 5.63 10.73
C GLU A 473 7.81 6.80 10.58
N GLY A 474 7.24 7.02 9.39
CA GLY A 474 6.16 7.98 9.18
C GLY A 474 5.66 8.04 7.73
N ARG A 475 4.56 8.75 7.49
CA ARG A 475 4.04 9.04 6.14
C ARG A 475 3.51 10.47 6.03
N LEU A 476 3.58 11.01 4.81
CA LEU A 476 2.91 12.26 4.46
C LEU A 476 1.39 12.03 4.38
N VAL A 477 0.63 12.97 4.95
CA VAL A 477 -0.83 13.02 4.79
C VAL A 477 -1.27 14.43 4.37
N PRO A 478 -2.11 14.58 3.34
CA PRO A 478 -2.72 15.86 3.00
C PRO A 478 -3.77 16.25 4.04
N LEU A 479 -3.92 17.56 4.29
CA LEU A 479 -4.90 18.12 5.20
C LEU A 479 -5.96 18.89 4.40
N ALA A 480 -7.18 18.35 4.36
CA ALA A 480 -8.32 18.99 3.72
C ALA A 480 -8.71 20.32 4.40
N PRO A 481 -9.18 21.35 3.66
CA PRO A 481 -9.65 22.63 4.22
C PRO A 481 -10.57 22.49 5.44
N THR A 482 -11.56 21.60 5.43
CA THR A 482 -12.46 21.36 6.59
C THR A 482 -11.68 21.00 7.86
N LEU A 483 -10.60 20.21 7.74
CA LEU A 483 -9.74 19.86 8.87
C LEU A 483 -8.83 21.04 9.26
N LEU A 484 -8.21 21.72 8.31
CA LEU A 484 -7.33 22.87 8.57
C LEU A 484 -8.07 24.02 9.28
N ASP A 485 -9.27 24.37 8.79
CA ASP A 485 -10.13 25.39 9.40
C ASP A 485 -10.52 25.01 10.84
N SER A 486 -10.76 23.72 11.10
CA SER A 486 -11.06 23.18 12.42
C SER A 486 -9.85 23.22 13.36
N LEU A 487 -8.66 22.89 12.86
CA LEU A 487 -7.39 22.96 13.60
C LEU A 487 -7.01 24.40 13.92
N GLY A 488 -7.21 25.34 12.98
CA GLY A 488 -7.03 26.77 13.19
C GLY A 488 -7.96 27.30 14.28
N ALA A 489 -9.26 27.04 14.16
CA ALA A 489 -10.25 27.40 15.17
C ALA A 489 -9.92 26.87 16.57
N TYR A 490 -9.41 25.64 16.66
CA TYR A 490 -8.91 25.06 17.90
C TYR A 490 -7.64 25.77 18.43
N GLY A 491 -6.71 26.17 17.55
CA GLY A 491 -5.56 27.00 17.90
C GLY A 491 -5.94 28.30 18.62
N TRP A 492 -6.93 29.04 18.10
CA TRP A 492 -7.45 30.24 18.77
C TRP A 492 -8.06 29.92 20.14
N LEU A 493 -8.78 28.80 20.28
CA LEU A 493 -9.31 28.37 21.58
C LEU A 493 -8.18 28.08 22.58
N LEU A 494 -7.09 27.44 22.12
CA LEU A 494 -5.89 27.23 22.94
C LEU A 494 -5.21 28.55 23.33
N GLU A 495 -5.17 29.56 22.46
CA GLU A 495 -4.64 30.89 22.79
C GLU A 495 -5.47 31.55 23.91
N LYS A 496 -6.81 31.49 23.82
CA LYS A 496 -7.73 31.97 24.87
C LYS A 496 -7.51 31.21 26.18
N ILE A 497 -7.44 29.89 26.14
CA ILE A 497 -7.18 29.06 27.33
C ILE A 497 -5.81 29.37 27.95
N SER A 498 -4.76 29.59 27.14
CA SER A 498 -3.42 29.90 27.64
C SER A 498 -3.34 31.26 28.36
N SER A 499 -4.16 32.23 27.93
CA SER A 499 -4.15 33.62 28.39
C SER A 499 -5.15 33.90 29.52
N GLU A 500 -6.28 33.18 29.58
CA GLU A 500 -7.33 33.31 30.59
C GLU A 500 -6.78 33.08 32.01
N ARG A 501 -6.72 34.11 32.85
CA ARG A 501 -6.14 34.02 34.20
C ARG A 501 -7.00 33.22 35.19
N LYS A 502 -8.30 33.07 34.93
CA LYS A 502 -9.24 32.30 35.77
C LYS A 502 -9.00 30.79 35.72
N LEU A 503 -8.22 30.29 34.73
CA LEU A 503 -7.99 28.85 34.54
C LEU A 503 -6.76 28.30 35.29
N PRO A 504 -6.81 27.04 35.77
CA PRO A 504 -5.69 26.37 36.43
C PRO A 504 -4.38 26.43 35.63
N ARG A 505 -3.26 26.78 36.28
CA ARG A 505 -1.94 26.94 35.64
C ARG A 505 -1.52 25.73 34.80
N ALA A 506 -1.86 24.52 35.20
CA ALA A 506 -1.57 23.29 34.46
C ALA A 506 -2.23 23.27 33.07
N ILE A 507 -3.52 23.61 32.98
CA ILE A 507 -4.27 23.64 31.73
C ILE A 507 -3.70 24.71 30.79
N ARG A 508 -3.43 25.91 31.33
CA ARG A 508 -2.84 27.02 30.56
C ARG A 508 -1.46 26.71 30.01
N LYS A 509 -0.63 26.02 30.82
CA LYS A 509 0.67 25.50 30.37
C LYS A 509 0.49 24.49 29.23
N SER A 510 -0.48 23.59 29.35
CA SER A 510 -0.73 22.54 28.36
C SER A 510 -1.22 23.11 27.03
N ALA A 511 -2.14 24.09 27.08
CA ALA A 511 -2.56 24.83 25.89
C ALA A 511 -1.39 25.55 25.19
N LYS A 512 -0.48 26.16 25.95
CA LYS A 512 0.76 26.74 25.39
C LYS A 512 1.67 25.67 24.78
N MET A 513 1.84 24.53 25.44
CA MET A 513 2.65 23.40 24.94
C MET A 513 2.06 22.75 23.68
N ALA A 514 0.74 22.74 23.55
CA ALA A 514 0.05 22.30 22.34
C ALA A 514 0.32 23.27 21.16
N LEU A 515 0.16 24.58 21.40
CA LEU A 515 0.43 25.64 20.42
C LEU A 515 1.89 25.68 19.95
N ASP A 516 2.86 25.54 20.87
CA ASP A 516 4.28 25.48 20.53
C ASP A 516 4.76 24.07 20.14
N GLY A 517 3.87 23.06 20.15
CA GLY A 517 4.16 21.67 19.79
C GLY A 517 5.14 20.93 20.70
N SER A 518 5.48 21.47 21.88
CA SER A 518 6.25 20.74 22.91
C SER A 518 5.41 19.73 23.71
N GLY A 519 4.08 19.73 23.52
CA GLY A 519 3.16 18.74 24.08
C GLY A 519 2.07 18.31 23.09
N PRO A 520 1.19 17.37 23.49
CA PRO A 520 0.06 16.90 22.69
C PRO A 520 -0.80 18.05 22.17
N LEU A 521 -1.15 18.02 20.90
CA LEU A 521 -2.15 18.92 20.32
C LEU A 521 -3.54 18.59 20.87
N PHE A 522 -3.88 17.31 20.92
CA PHE A 522 -5.15 16.82 21.46
C PHE A 522 -4.97 16.34 22.91
N PHE A 523 -5.53 17.10 23.85
CA PHE A 523 -5.56 16.75 25.28
C PHE A 523 -6.96 17.01 25.85
N LEU A 524 -7.27 16.37 26.98
CA LEU A 524 -8.52 16.58 27.73
C LEU A 524 -8.23 17.05 29.14
N THR A 525 -9.12 17.86 29.71
CA THR A 525 -9.03 18.20 31.15
C THR A 525 -9.49 17.03 32.01
N THR A 526 -8.92 16.90 33.21
CA THR A 526 -9.30 15.90 34.20
C THR A 526 -9.23 16.51 35.61
N PRO A 527 -9.86 15.91 36.63
CA PRO A 527 -9.71 16.37 38.01
C PRO A 527 -8.24 16.46 38.50
N GLY A 528 -7.35 15.64 37.92
CA GLY A 528 -5.91 15.65 38.21
C GLY A 528 -5.06 16.59 37.35
N GLY A 529 -5.65 17.32 36.38
CA GLY A 529 -4.94 18.22 35.48
C GLY A 529 -5.35 18.05 34.02
N VAL A 530 -4.43 17.58 33.18
CA VAL A 530 -4.70 17.22 31.78
C VAL A 530 -4.09 15.87 31.44
N ARG A 531 -4.57 15.25 30.36
CA ARG A 531 -3.94 14.07 29.75
C ARG A 531 -4.09 14.12 28.23
N PRO A 532 -3.26 13.41 27.45
CA PRO A 532 -3.49 13.24 26.02
C PRO A 532 -4.86 12.61 25.73
N LEU A 533 -5.38 12.88 24.53
CA LEU A 533 -6.54 12.18 23.99
C LEU A 533 -6.19 10.70 23.77
N ALA A 534 -7.10 9.80 24.13
CA ALA A 534 -6.95 8.35 23.93
C ALA A 534 -8.06 7.82 22.99
N PRO A 535 -7.87 6.66 22.32
CA PRO A 535 -8.91 6.08 21.46
C PRO A 535 -10.26 5.92 22.13
N ALA A 536 -10.29 5.46 23.39
CA ALA A 536 -11.51 5.30 24.18
C ALA A 536 -12.28 6.60 24.49
N ASP A 537 -11.69 7.78 24.24
CA ASP A 537 -12.40 9.06 24.29
C ASP A 537 -13.15 9.37 22.99
N LEU A 538 -12.64 8.87 21.85
CA LEU A 538 -13.30 8.97 20.55
C LEU A 538 -14.52 8.07 20.49
N ASP A 539 -14.49 6.91 21.14
CA ASP A 539 -15.63 6.00 21.16
C ASP A 539 -16.85 6.60 21.87
N ARG A 540 -16.64 7.52 22.83
CA ARG A 540 -17.72 8.31 23.46
C ARG A 540 -18.38 9.34 22.53
N THR A 541 -17.81 9.57 21.33
CA THR A 541 -18.40 10.46 20.31
C THR A 541 -19.30 9.73 19.32
N LEU A 542 -19.32 8.38 19.38
CA LEU A 542 -20.11 7.54 18.49
C LEU A 542 -21.60 7.54 18.91
N PRO A 543 -22.52 7.18 18.00
CA PRO A 543 -23.92 6.98 18.34
C PRO A 543 -24.14 5.92 19.42
N GLU A 544 -25.28 5.99 20.10
CA GLU A 544 -25.74 4.90 20.96
C GLU A 544 -25.99 3.64 20.12
N GLY A 545 -25.65 2.46 20.66
CA GLY A 545 -25.70 1.19 19.93
C GLY A 545 -24.52 0.93 18.97
N TRP A 546 -23.56 1.86 18.84
CA TRP A 546 -22.43 1.66 17.92
C TRP A 546 -21.50 0.52 18.37
N ASN A 547 -21.50 -0.56 17.61
CA ASN A 547 -20.81 -1.82 17.90
C ASN A 547 -19.74 -2.19 16.84
N LEU A 548 -19.38 -1.27 15.93
CA LEU A 548 -18.38 -1.51 14.88
C LEU A 548 -16.93 -1.29 15.36
N PRO A 549 -15.94 -2.06 14.85
CA PRO A 549 -14.54 -1.90 15.23
C PRO A 549 -14.00 -0.52 14.81
N ALA A 550 -13.19 0.10 15.68
CA ALA A 550 -12.71 1.48 15.54
C ALA A 550 -11.96 1.80 14.22
N ASN A 551 -11.53 0.77 13.49
CA ASN A 551 -10.85 0.89 12.20
C ASN A 551 -11.79 1.26 11.03
N PHE A 552 -13.12 1.22 11.21
CA PHE A 552 -14.12 1.53 10.17
C PHE A 552 -13.84 2.83 9.40
N ARG A 553 -13.29 3.84 10.09
CA ARG A 553 -12.90 5.14 9.54
C ARG A 553 -11.91 5.02 8.37
N ARG A 554 -10.95 4.08 8.46
CA ARG A 554 -9.98 3.80 7.39
C ARG A 554 -10.60 3.08 6.20
N HIS A 555 -11.49 2.11 6.45
CA HIS A 555 -12.20 1.37 5.40
C HIS A 555 -13.11 2.30 4.58
N ARG A 556 -13.90 3.11 5.29
CA ARG A 556 -14.76 4.14 4.70
C ARG A 556 -13.95 5.17 3.91
N LEU A 557 -12.84 5.69 4.44
CA LEU A 557 -12.00 6.64 3.69
C LEU A 557 -11.34 6.00 2.46
N ALA A 558 -10.76 4.81 2.58
CA ALA A 558 -10.11 4.11 1.46
C ALA A 558 -11.08 3.73 0.33
N THR A 559 -12.33 3.43 0.66
CA THR A 559 -13.39 3.15 -0.33
C THR A 559 -13.92 4.44 -0.94
N ARG A 560 -14.37 5.41 -0.13
CA ARG A 560 -14.92 6.68 -0.63
C ARG A 560 -13.93 7.48 -1.48
N LEU A 561 -12.61 7.39 -1.22
CA LEU A 561 -11.61 8.03 -2.06
C LEU A 561 -11.57 7.46 -3.48
N ARG A 562 -11.75 6.15 -3.66
CA ARG A 562 -11.81 5.52 -5.00
C ARG A 562 -13.09 5.90 -5.73
N GLU A 563 -14.21 5.99 -5.01
CA GLU A 563 -15.50 6.42 -5.55
C GLU A 563 -15.56 7.92 -5.93
N VAL A 564 -14.53 8.71 -5.59
CA VAL A 564 -14.33 10.09 -6.09
C VAL A 564 -13.11 10.22 -7.01
N ASP A 565 -12.66 9.11 -7.59
CA ASP A 565 -11.56 8.99 -8.55
C ASP A 565 -10.18 9.43 -8.03
N CYS A 566 -9.93 9.30 -6.72
CA CYS A 566 -8.58 9.47 -6.18
C CYS A 566 -7.67 8.32 -6.67
N PRO A 567 -6.48 8.59 -7.23
CA PRO A 567 -5.58 7.54 -7.74
C PRO A 567 -5.25 6.48 -6.69
N GLY A 568 -5.40 5.20 -7.05
CA GLY A 568 -5.20 4.07 -6.12
C GLY A 568 -3.83 4.09 -5.43
N LEU A 569 -2.78 4.38 -6.20
CA LEU A 569 -1.42 4.58 -5.71
C LEU A 569 -1.31 5.65 -4.59
N TYR A 570 -2.03 6.76 -4.72
CA TYR A 570 -2.09 7.81 -3.68
C TYR A 570 -2.84 7.33 -2.44
N ILE A 571 -3.88 6.49 -2.60
CA ILE A 571 -4.58 5.90 -1.46
C ILE A 571 -3.68 4.91 -0.73
N GLN A 572 -2.87 4.09 -1.41
CA GLN A 572 -1.90 3.21 -0.75
C GLN A 572 -0.87 4.03 0.07
N ALA A 573 -0.34 5.11 -0.51
CA ALA A 573 0.54 6.04 0.19
C ALA A 573 -0.12 6.67 1.43
N LEU A 574 -1.35 7.18 1.30
CA LEU A 574 -2.15 7.73 2.39
C LEU A 574 -2.42 6.69 3.50
N MET A 575 -2.69 5.44 3.14
CA MET A 575 -2.91 4.36 4.09
C MET A 575 -1.62 3.90 4.80
N GLY A 576 -0.44 4.20 4.24
CA GLY A 576 0.82 3.60 4.67
C GLY A 576 0.87 2.11 4.33
N HIS A 577 0.48 1.77 3.10
CA HIS A 577 0.66 0.45 2.50
C HIS A 577 1.73 0.60 1.41
N HIS A 578 2.96 0.19 1.72
CA HIS A 578 4.05 0.20 0.75
C HIS A 578 4.95 -1.01 0.95
N GLU A 579 5.27 -1.66 -0.16
CA GLU A 579 6.23 -2.76 -0.23
C GLU A 579 7.62 -2.24 -0.57
N LEU A 580 8.61 -3.13 -0.56
CA LEU A 580 9.96 -2.83 -1.00
C LEU A 580 9.95 -2.55 -2.52
N GLY A 581 10.47 -1.37 -2.90
CA GLY A 581 10.53 -0.91 -4.30
C GLY A 581 9.35 -0.02 -4.72
N ILE A 582 8.29 0.10 -3.90
CA ILE A 582 7.14 0.98 -4.17
C ILE A 582 6.92 2.05 -3.08
N GLN A 583 7.94 2.36 -2.29
CA GLN A 583 7.82 3.35 -1.22
C GLN A 583 7.44 4.74 -1.78
N PRO A 584 6.38 5.37 -1.26
CA PRO A 584 5.99 6.71 -1.71
C PRO A 584 7.08 7.70 -1.33
N HIS A 585 7.51 8.50 -2.32
CA HIS A 585 8.51 9.58 -2.14
C HIS A 585 9.90 9.12 -1.67
N GLY A 586 10.21 7.81 -1.75
CA GLY A 586 11.58 7.30 -1.63
C GLY A 586 12.47 7.78 -2.78
N SER A 587 13.79 7.59 -2.68
CA SER A 587 14.76 8.04 -3.70
C SER A 587 14.60 7.40 -5.08
N GLU A 588 13.89 6.28 -5.15
CA GLU A 588 13.57 5.52 -6.38
C GLU A 588 12.10 5.73 -6.82
N SER A 589 11.34 6.57 -6.10
CA SER A 589 9.93 6.84 -6.36
C SER A 589 9.76 7.90 -7.44
N PHE A 590 8.94 7.60 -8.45
CA PHE A 590 8.52 8.58 -9.48
C PHE A 590 7.34 9.46 -9.02
N GLN A 591 6.83 9.28 -7.80
CA GLN A 591 5.70 10.05 -7.27
C GLN A 591 6.14 11.46 -6.82
N ASN A 592 5.65 12.49 -7.51
CA ASN A 592 5.76 13.87 -7.04
C ASN A 592 4.94 14.04 -5.72
N PRO A 593 5.57 14.42 -4.59
CA PRO A 593 4.87 14.60 -3.31
C PRO A 593 3.79 15.67 -3.36
N MET A 594 3.96 16.73 -4.17
CA MET A 594 3.00 17.83 -4.24
C MET A 594 1.77 17.49 -5.08
N ASP A 595 1.90 16.63 -6.08
CA ASP A 595 0.76 16.12 -6.86
C ASP A 595 -0.07 15.15 -6.01
N PHE A 596 0.59 14.30 -5.22
CA PHE A 596 -0.04 13.49 -4.18
C PHE A 596 -0.82 14.34 -3.17
N VAL A 597 -0.17 15.35 -2.57
CA VAL A 597 -0.79 16.22 -1.56
C VAL A 597 -1.97 16.98 -2.15
N SER A 598 -1.81 17.66 -3.29
CA SER A 598 -2.86 18.48 -3.88
C SER A 598 -4.09 17.67 -4.30
N THR A 599 -3.90 16.62 -5.11
CA THR A 599 -4.98 15.74 -5.60
C THR A 599 -5.72 15.08 -4.44
N THR A 600 -4.98 14.42 -3.54
CA THR A 600 -5.59 13.64 -2.45
C THR A 600 -6.31 14.55 -1.45
N ARG A 601 -5.81 15.76 -1.20
CA ARG A 601 -6.47 16.78 -0.36
C ARG A 601 -7.84 17.18 -0.93
N GLU A 602 -7.96 17.35 -2.24
CA GLU A 602 -9.22 17.70 -2.90
C GLU A 602 -10.23 16.55 -2.85
N CYS A 603 -9.78 15.32 -3.09
CA CYS A 603 -10.59 14.12 -2.90
C CYS A 603 -11.07 13.98 -1.45
N ILE A 604 -10.18 14.12 -0.45
CA ILE A 604 -10.55 14.10 0.98
C ILE A 604 -11.58 15.21 1.28
N GLN A 605 -11.42 16.42 0.73
CA GLN A 605 -12.36 17.52 0.96
C GLN A 605 -13.76 17.23 0.40
N ARG A 606 -13.87 16.69 -0.82
CA ARG A 606 -15.16 16.24 -1.40
C ARG A 606 -15.82 15.21 -0.47
N VAL A 607 -15.04 14.18 -0.15
CA VAL A 607 -15.41 13.04 0.70
C VAL A 607 -15.84 13.44 2.12
N LEU A 608 -15.24 14.46 2.73
CA LEU A 608 -15.68 15.03 4.02
C LEU A 608 -16.93 15.89 3.88
N THR A 609 -17.10 16.59 2.76
CA THR A 609 -18.27 17.45 2.51
C THR A 609 -19.52 16.60 2.29
N GLU A 610 -19.40 15.49 1.56
CA GLU A 610 -20.44 14.48 1.33
C GLU A 610 -20.89 13.80 2.64
N ASP A 611 -19.96 13.50 3.55
CA ASP A 611 -20.26 13.04 4.92
C ASP A 611 -21.06 14.06 5.76
N GLY A 612 -21.12 15.32 5.32
CA GLY A 612 -21.70 16.41 6.09
C GLY A 612 -20.76 17.04 7.13
N TRP A 613 -19.45 16.72 7.12
CA TRP A 613 -18.48 17.43 7.95
C TRP A 613 -18.40 18.91 7.56
N LYS A 614 -18.29 19.76 8.58
CA LYS A 614 -18.13 21.21 8.46
C LYS A 614 -17.03 21.67 9.42
N PRO A 615 -16.34 22.79 9.14
CA PRO A 615 -15.35 23.35 10.06
C PRO A 615 -15.86 23.48 11.50
N LEU A 616 -15.15 22.84 12.43
CA LEU A 616 -15.50 22.78 13.84
C LEU A 616 -15.05 24.07 14.55
N LEU A 617 -15.75 25.17 14.29
CA LEU A 617 -15.27 26.53 14.61
C LEU A 617 -15.00 26.86 16.09
N GLY A 618 -15.27 25.99 17.05
CA GLY A 618 -14.77 26.15 18.42
C GLY A 618 -15.07 27.49 19.10
N GLY A 619 -16.18 28.15 18.76
CA GLY A 619 -16.54 29.49 19.26
C GLY A 619 -16.03 30.68 18.42
N ALA A 620 -15.15 30.46 17.44
CA ALA A 620 -14.71 31.50 16.51
C ALA A 620 -15.88 32.06 15.67
N GLY A 621 -15.90 33.39 15.52
CA GLY A 621 -16.96 34.11 14.80
C GLY A 621 -16.81 34.10 13.27
N SER A 622 -15.57 34.10 12.77
CA SER A 622 -15.21 33.94 11.36
C SER A 622 -13.88 33.18 11.24
N LEU A 623 -13.62 32.60 10.06
CA LEU A 623 -12.36 31.99 9.67
C LEU A 623 -11.30 33.00 9.20
N ASP A 624 -11.70 34.25 8.88
CA ASP A 624 -10.81 35.27 8.31
C ASP A 624 -9.59 35.62 9.18
N PHE A 625 -9.68 35.38 10.49
CA PHE A 625 -8.58 35.61 11.44
C PHE A 625 -7.37 34.69 11.17
N PHE A 626 -7.59 33.46 10.67
CA PHE A 626 -6.57 32.42 10.66
C PHE A 626 -5.53 32.53 9.55
N ARG A 627 -5.85 33.18 8.43
CA ARG A 627 -4.85 33.42 7.36
C ARG A 627 -3.68 34.30 7.83
N ASN A 628 -3.87 35.08 8.89
CA ASN A 628 -2.87 35.99 9.45
C ASN A 628 -2.28 35.52 10.79
N ALA A 629 -2.86 34.48 11.42
CA ALA A 629 -2.52 34.00 12.75
C ALA A 629 -2.03 32.54 12.70
N VAL A 630 -0.95 32.30 11.96
CA VAL A 630 -0.36 30.96 11.81
C VAL A 630 0.80 30.77 12.79
N PRO A 631 0.83 29.69 13.60
CA PRO A 631 1.96 29.37 14.46
C PRO A 631 3.25 29.20 13.68
N ALA A 632 4.39 29.58 14.26
CA ALA A 632 5.68 29.67 13.59
C ALA A 632 6.36 28.30 13.29
N VAL A 633 5.70 27.42 12.53
CA VAL A 633 6.21 26.09 12.14
C VAL A 633 7.52 26.19 11.34
N GLY A 634 7.62 27.15 10.42
CA GLY A 634 8.82 27.35 9.60
C GLY A 634 10.12 27.64 10.37
N SER A 635 10.03 28.12 11.62
CA SER A 635 11.22 28.41 12.45
C SER A 635 11.80 27.18 13.16
N ARG A 636 11.01 26.10 13.32
CA ARG A 636 11.46 24.84 13.93
C ARG A 636 11.69 23.72 12.92
N ALA A 637 11.02 23.72 11.77
CA ALA A 637 11.31 22.76 10.69
C ALA A 637 12.80 22.82 10.28
N ALA A 638 13.32 24.02 10.04
CA ALA A 638 14.75 24.25 9.76
C ALA A 638 15.71 23.81 10.89
N GLN A 639 15.24 23.77 12.15
CA GLN A 639 16.03 23.22 13.28
C GLN A 639 15.94 21.69 13.34
N PHE A 640 14.86 21.10 12.83
CA PHE A 640 14.69 19.66 12.73
C PHE A 640 15.54 19.08 11.62
N ASP A 641 15.62 19.75 10.46
CA ASP A 641 16.53 19.39 9.37
C ASP A 641 17.99 19.36 9.83
N ASP A 642 18.47 20.42 10.49
CA ASP A 642 19.82 20.49 11.04
C ASP A 642 20.10 19.36 12.07
N GLN A 643 19.13 19.00 12.92
CA GLN A 643 19.27 17.88 13.85
C GLN A 643 19.21 16.51 13.18
N TYR A 644 18.31 16.31 12.22
CA TYR A 644 18.19 15.06 11.46
C TYR A 644 19.42 14.83 10.60
N GLU A 645 19.89 15.86 9.88
CA GLU A 645 21.10 15.78 9.07
C GLU A 645 22.34 15.49 9.95
N LYS A 646 22.45 16.09 11.15
CA LYS A 646 23.48 15.73 12.13
C LYS A 646 23.40 14.27 12.57
N ARG A 647 22.19 13.73 12.81
CA ARG A 647 21.98 12.32 13.18
C ARG A 647 22.29 11.37 12.03
N ALA A 648 21.84 11.67 10.81
CA ALA A 648 22.11 10.89 9.60
C ALA A 648 23.62 10.86 9.28
N ARG A 649 24.29 12.02 9.29
CA ARG A 649 25.76 12.13 9.15
C ARG A 649 26.50 11.35 10.24
N SER A 650 25.95 11.27 11.46
CA SER A 650 26.53 10.49 12.58
C SER A 650 26.28 8.97 12.47
N ARG A 651 25.12 8.53 11.95
CA ARG A 651 24.85 7.11 11.61
C ARG A 651 25.81 6.68 10.50
N PHE A 652 25.81 7.39 9.37
CA PHE A 652 26.68 7.12 8.22
C PHE A 652 28.18 7.08 8.54
N ARG A 653 28.68 7.98 9.41
CA ARG A 653 30.07 7.93 9.89
C ARG A 653 30.38 6.66 10.69
N ARG A 654 29.48 6.24 11.59
CA ARG A 654 29.65 5.00 12.38
C ARG A 654 29.61 3.77 11.49
N ASP A 655 28.65 3.70 10.56
CA ASP A 655 28.48 2.56 9.66
C ASP A 655 29.68 2.42 8.72
N ARG A 656 30.17 3.55 8.18
CA ARG A 656 31.41 3.59 7.39
C ARG A 656 32.62 3.16 8.19
N GLN A 657 32.78 3.65 9.42
CA GLN A 657 33.93 3.30 10.26
C GLN A 657 33.89 1.82 10.66
N CYS A 658 32.71 1.27 10.99
CA CYS A 658 32.52 -0.16 11.22
C CYS A 658 32.88 -1.00 9.97
N GLY A 659 32.50 -0.54 8.77
CA GLY A 659 32.89 -1.16 7.50
C GLY A 659 34.39 -1.03 7.16
N GLU A 660 35.06 0.04 7.58
CA GLU A 660 36.51 0.20 7.44
C GLU A 660 37.29 -0.67 8.44
N ASP A 661 36.79 -0.82 9.67
CA ASP A 661 37.38 -1.71 10.69
C ASP A 661 37.18 -3.18 10.33
N LEU A 662 36.00 -3.57 9.81
CA LEU A 662 35.72 -4.92 9.26
C LEU A 662 36.58 -5.28 8.03
N ARG A 663 37.18 -4.31 7.34
CA ARG A 663 38.14 -4.54 6.25
C ARG A 663 39.59 -4.61 6.73
N ARG A 664 39.85 -4.28 8.01
CA ARG A 664 41.19 -4.30 8.63
C ARG A 664 41.44 -5.55 9.47
N THR A 665 40.38 -6.12 10.04
CA THR A 665 40.35 -7.49 10.60
C THR A 665 40.26 -8.54 9.50
#